data_AF-G9K422-F1
#
_entry.id   AF-G9K422-F1
#
_cell.length_a   1.000
_cell.length_b   1.000
_cell.length_c   1.000
_cell.angle_alpha   90.00
_cell.angle_beta   90.00
_cell.angle_gamma   90.00
#
_symmetry.space_group_name_H-M   'P 1'
#
loop_
_entity.id
_entity.type
_entity.pdbx_description
1 polymer ?
#
loop_
_entity_poly.entity_id
_entity_poly.type
_entity_poly.pdbx_seq_one_letter_code
_entity_poly.pdbx_strand_id
1 'polypeptide(L)'
;SFHFSRKPELVAQMMEFIKAEPQDSLRSPIRKKAMLACTYLVSLEPALEEQMRADLTRRCLHSVLSVLPNPEGECDHQESLYLDTMRALEDLLTSLLQRDMTPQGLQIMVEHLSPWIKSPRGHERARALGLSACLLRYFLDHLRVGALVPFHNLGLLIGLFSPRCADLWPATRREAVSCVRTLLYLQLSYDGFARDYRDDVVERLLTLKDGLVHPDPDVLFHTCYSIGQIIAKRLPPEQLISLLLTMFEGLGDPDKNCSRAATVMINCLLKERGNGLLEKVPELVTVLRSKLPDTREEAILQAAQHSVYLLASQHCAAVVASLLGSPLPFDSHTCTLWRALAVEPGLTTQVLGLLLDKMSKDVPFKETRTFLLSSSPGREATLLPLAATCALYEVMSTPASGPAVLGLYPQLFAALLQRVSCTVGVTLPRTLQAKERRSTASAPAPRTLEPCSSAVEALQAMLLRGGSQDVVQCMELEGGWQLLRTSAGHEEGVARLASAMAKFAGPRLPLVMAALVGTQGSTYEIQRVTSTGFLAELLNSNVVNDLMLLESLLDNLAARQKDPCASVRRLVLRGLANIASGSPDKVQAHGPQLLTAVLGGLDDRDDPHNLVALEAMVGLARLLDLMEPQDLHPVLPHVAIRIRPFFDS
;
A
#
# COMPACT_ATOMS: atom_id res chain seq x y z
N SER A 1 -41.53 -32.09 -31.24
CA SER A 1 -40.54 -32.63 -30.29
C SER A 1 -41.23 -33.63 -29.39
N PHE A 2 -40.57 -34.75 -29.06
CA PHE A 2 -41.09 -35.72 -28.09
C PHE A 2 -40.95 -35.13 -26.67
N HIS A 3 -42.04 -35.10 -25.91
CA HIS A 3 -42.09 -34.56 -24.55
C HIS A 3 -42.05 -35.71 -23.54
N PHE A 4 -40.94 -35.84 -22.81
CA PHE A 4 -40.73 -36.92 -21.85
C PHE A 4 -40.86 -36.43 -20.41
N SER A 5 -42.09 -36.49 -19.86
CA SER A 5 -42.41 -35.96 -18.52
C SER A 5 -41.69 -36.67 -17.37
N ARG A 6 -41.36 -37.96 -17.51
CA ARG A 6 -40.63 -38.75 -16.49
C ARG A 6 -39.10 -38.63 -16.60
N LYS A 7 -38.60 -37.70 -17.42
CA LYS A 7 -37.18 -37.42 -17.60
C LYS A 7 -36.43 -37.18 -16.26
N PRO A 8 -36.93 -36.36 -15.32
CA PRO A 8 -36.22 -36.11 -14.06
C PRO A 8 -36.05 -37.38 -13.21
N GLU A 9 -37.08 -38.23 -13.16
CA GLU A 9 -37.04 -39.51 -12.42
C GLU A 9 -35.96 -40.43 -12.96
N LEU A 10 -35.86 -40.54 -14.29
CA LEU A 10 -34.87 -41.42 -14.91
C LEU A 10 -33.44 -40.88 -14.74
N VAL A 11 -33.23 -39.56 -14.83
CA VAL A 11 -31.94 -38.93 -14.52
C VAL A 11 -31.58 -39.15 -13.05
N ALA A 12 -32.54 -39.03 -12.12
CA ALA A 12 -32.32 -39.35 -10.70
C ALA A 12 -31.86 -40.79 -10.51
N GLN A 13 -32.50 -41.74 -11.19
CA GLN A 13 -32.11 -43.14 -11.14
C GLN A 13 -30.71 -43.39 -11.71
N MET A 14 -30.33 -42.72 -12.81
CA MET A 14 -28.97 -42.80 -13.36
C MET A 14 -27.94 -42.27 -12.37
N MET A 15 -28.24 -41.18 -11.65
CA MET A 15 -27.36 -40.64 -10.62
C MET A 15 -27.19 -41.59 -9.44
N GLU A 16 -28.23 -42.31 -9.03
CA GLU A 16 -28.10 -43.33 -7.97
C GLU A 16 -27.24 -44.52 -8.44
N PHE A 17 -27.29 -44.92 -9.71
CA PHE A 17 -26.35 -45.92 -10.25
C PHE A 17 -24.90 -45.44 -10.19
N ILE A 18 -24.63 -44.18 -10.53
CA ILE A 18 -23.27 -43.60 -10.42
C ILE A 18 -22.80 -43.58 -8.97
N LYS A 19 -23.70 -43.23 -8.04
CA LYS A 19 -23.42 -43.14 -6.59
C LYS A 19 -23.19 -44.50 -5.93
N ALA A 20 -23.83 -45.55 -6.44
CA ALA A 20 -23.65 -46.91 -5.94
C ALA A 20 -22.25 -47.48 -6.28
N GLU A 21 -21.57 -46.95 -7.29
CA GLU A 21 -20.23 -47.41 -7.70
C GLU A 21 -19.11 -46.82 -6.80
N PRO A 22 -18.04 -47.59 -6.48
CA PRO A 22 -16.97 -47.16 -5.56
C PRO A 22 -16.18 -45.93 -6.03
N GLN A 23 -16.23 -44.79 -5.34
CA GLN A 23 -15.72 -43.51 -5.85
C GLN A 23 -14.24 -43.51 -6.29
N ASP A 24 -13.39 -44.29 -5.62
CA ASP A 24 -11.94 -44.28 -5.84
C ASP A 24 -11.45 -45.21 -6.96
N SER A 25 -12.33 -46.06 -7.51
CA SER A 25 -11.96 -47.04 -8.54
C SER A 25 -13.04 -47.23 -9.60
N LEU A 26 -12.64 -47.55 -10.83
CA LEU A 26 -13.56 -47.80 -11.93
C LEU A 26 -13.44 -49.27 -12.35
N ARG A 27 -14.39 -50.10 -11.89
CA ARG A 27 -14.37 -51.57 -12.10
C ARG A 27 -15.46 -52.07 -13.04
N SER A 28 -16.47 -51.26 -13.31
CA SER A 28 -17.62 -51.64 -14.13
C SER A 28 -17.98 -50.54 -15.15
N PRO A 29 -18.69 -50.87 -16.24
CA PRO A 29 -19.17 -49.89 -17.21
C PRO A 29 -20.44 -49.15 -16.75
N ILE A 30 -20.88 -49.30 -15.49
CA ILE A 30 -22.14 -48.72 -15.00
C ILE A 30 -22.10 -47.19 -15.09
N ARG A 31 -21.02 -46.54 -14.64
CA ARG A 31 -20.86 -45.08 -14.75
C ARG A 31 -20.95 -44.61 -16.19
N LYS A 32 -20.23 -45.27 -17.11
CA LYS A 32 -20.28 -45.01 -18.54
C LYS A 32 -21.71 -45.09 -19.08
N LYS A 33 -22.40 -46.21 -18.84
CA LYS A 33 -23.76 -46.44 -19.34
C LYS A 33 -24.76 -45.43 -18.79
N ALA A 34 -24.66 -45.09 -17.49
CA ALA A 34 -25.50 -44.09 -16.86
C ALA A 34 -25.26 -42.69 -17.45
N MET A 35 -24.00 -42.29 -17.68
CA MET A 35 -23.67 -41.02 -18.33
C MET A 35 -24.18 -40.96 -19.76
N LEU A 36 -23.98 -42.02 -20.57
CA LEU A 36 -24.51 -42.10 -21.93
C LEU A 36 -26.03 -41.98 -21.96
N ALA A 37 -26.74 -42.67 -21.04
CA ALA A 37 -28.18 -42.53 -20.91
C ALA A 37 -28.57 -41.08 -20.59
N CYS A 38 -27.87 -40.45 -19.64
CA CYS A 38 -28.07 -39.03 -19.34
C CYS A 38 -27.81 -38.11 -20.54
N THR A 39 -26.81 -38.37 -21.38
CA THR A 39 -26.53 -37.59 -22.60
C THR A 39 -27.75 -37.57 -23.52
N TYR A 40 -28.35 -38.74 -23.78
CA TYR A 40 -29.56 -38.81 -24.60
C TYR A 40 -30.75 -38.13 -23.92
N LEU A 41 -30.92 -38.32 -22.60
CA LEU A 41 -32.04 -37.71 -21.86
C LEU A 41 -31.96 -36.19 -21.80
N VAL A 42 -30.76 -35.63 -21.63
CA VAL A 42 -30.53 -34.18 -21.58
C VAL A 42 -31.04 -33.52 -22.84
N SER A 43 -30.88 -34.14 -24.02
CA SER A 43 -31.34 -33.62 -25.33
C SER A 43 -32.86 -33.67 -25.58
N LEU A 44 -33.66 -34.33 -24.72
CA LEU A 44 -35.13 -34.39 -24.85
C LEU A 44 -35.83 -33.22 -24.14
N GLU A 45 -37.01 -32.82 -24.61
CA GLU A 45 -37.87 -31.84 -23.93
C GLU A 45 -38.74 -32.51 -22.86
N PRO A 46 -39.04 -31.85 -21.73
CA PRO A 46 -38.63 -30.50 -21.34
C PRO A 46 -37.17 -30.43 -20.83
N ALA A 47 -36.58 -29.24 -20.81
CA ALA A 47 -35.26 -29.01 -20.21
C ALA A 47 -35.21 -29.47 -18.73
N LEU A 48 -34.05 -29.97 -18.29
CA LEU A 48 -33.84 -30.24 -16.86
C LEU A 48 -33.79 -28.92 -16.10
N GLU A 49 -34.42 -28.90 -14.93
CA GLU A 49 -34.27 -27.84 -13.93
C GLU A 49 -32.79 -27.60 -13.61
N GLU A 50 -32.44 -26.35 -13.32
CA GLU A 50 -31.05 -25.92 -13.11
C GLU A 50 -30.38 -26.68 -11.95
N GLN A 51 -31.09 -26.87 -10.84
CA GLN A 51 -30.57 -27.60 -9.68
C GLN A 51 -30.24 -29.06 -10.03
N MET A 52 -31.15 -29.74 -10.73
CA MET A 52 -30.96 -31.12 -11.16
C MET A 52 -29.80 -31.25 -12.16
N ARG A 53 -29.65 -30.26 -13.05
CA ARG A 53 -28.53 -30.17 -14.00
C ARG A 53 -27.19 -30.00 -13.28
N ALA A 54 -27.13 -29.08 -12.33
CA ALA A 54 -25.93 -28.83 -11.52
C ALA A 54 -25.53 -30.07 -10.71
N ASP A 55 -26.50 -30.76 -10.10
CA ASP A 55 -26.27 -31.97 -9.33
C ASP A 55 -25.80 -33.15 -10.21
N LEU A 56 -26.40 -33.32 -11.39
CA LEU A 56 -25.93 -34.29 -12.39
C LEU A 56 -24.47 -34.02 -12.78
N THR A 57 -24.16 -32.78 -13.18
CA THR A 57 -22.81 -32.38 -13.58
C THR A 57 -21.81 -32.65 -12.46
N ARG A 58 -22.10 -32.19 -11.24
CA ARG A 58 -21.19 -32.34 -10.09
C ARG A 58 -20.92 -33.82 -9.77
N ARG A 59 -21.97 -34.67 -9.77
CA ARG A 59 -21.83 -36.10 -9.48
C ARG A 59 -21.05 -36.83 -10.56
N CYS A 60 -21.33 -36.54 -11.83
CA CYS A 60 -20.62 -37.14 -12.96
C CYS A 60 -19.14 -36.75 -12.94
N LEU A 61 -18.82 -35.46 -12.78
CA LEU A 61 -17.43 -34.98 -12.65
C LEU A 61 -16.71 -35.67 -11.49
N HIS A 62 -17.31 -35.69 -10.30
CA HIS A 62 -16.71 -36.35 -9.14
C HIS A 62 -16.49 -37.85 -9.38
N SER A 63 -17.42 -38.54 -10.03
CA SER A 63 -17.32 -39.98 -10.23
C SER A 63 -16.22 -40.43 -11.20
N VAL A 64 -15.61 -39.51 -11.96
CA VAL A 64 -14.59 -39.84 -12.95
C VAL A 64 -13.29 -39.12 -12.67
N LEU A 65 -13.33 -37.82 -12.37
CA LEU A 65 -12.13 -37.01 -12.19
C LEU A 65 -11.30 -37.47 -10.99
N SER A 66 -11.93 -37.91 -9.90
CA SER A 66 -11.25 -38.37 -8.67
C SER A 66 -10.65 -39.78 -8.76
N VAL A 67 -10.92 -40.54 -9.82
CA VAL A 67 -10.47 -41.94 -9.95
C VAL A 67 -8.95 -41.99 -10.08
N LEU A 68 -8.26 -42.71 -9.19
CA LEU A 68 -6.80 -42.73 -9.22
C LEU A 68 -6.27 -43.29 -10.55
N PRO A 69 -5.17 -42.72 -11.10
CA PRO A 69 -4.46 -43.35 -12.23
C PRO A 69 -4.02 -44.76 -11.83
N ASN A 70 -4.09 -45.71 -12.76
CA ASN A 70 -3.59 -47.07 -12.50
C ASN A 70 -2.08 -47.01 -12.20
N PRO A 71 -1.57 -47.74 -11.19
CA PRO A 71 -0.13 -47.92 -11.05
C PRO A 71 0.40 -48.63 -12.30
N GLU A 72 1.60 -48.22 -12.75
CA GLU A 72 2.27 -48.81 -13.92
C GLU A 72 2.33 -50.34 -13.77
N GLY A 73 1.58 -51.08 -14.61
CA GLY A 73 1.64 -52.54 -14.70
C GLY A 73 0.33 -53.35 -14.60
N GLU A 74 -0.85 -52.74 -14.42
CA GLU A 74 -2.13 -53.50 -14.37
C GLU A 74 -3.06 -53.28 -15.59
N CYS A 75 -3.33 -54.38 -16.31
CA CYS A 75 -4.39 -54.69 -17.29
C CYS A 75 -4.93 -53.56 -18.21
N ASP A 76 -4.64 -53.64 -19.52
CA ASP A 76 -5.19 -52.85 -20.64
C ASP A 76 -6.71 -52.60 -20.61
N HIS A 77 -7.48 -53.53 -20.03
CA HIS A 77 -8.94 -53.45 -19.94
C HIS A 77 -9.43 -52.32 -19.03
N GLN A 78 -8.69 -51.99 -17.96
CA GLN A 78 -9.08 -50.95 -17.01
C GLN A 78 -8.77 -49.55 -17.54
N GLU A 79 -7.68 -49.40 -18.29
CA GLU A 79 -7.35 -48.16 -19.01
C GLU A 79 -8.38 -47.87 -20.12
N SER A 80 -8.76 -48.89 -20.89
CA SER A 80 -9.81 -48.78 -21.91
C SER A 80 -11.16 -48.38 -21.30
N LEU A 81 -11.57 -49.01 -20.19
CA LEU A 81 -12.80 -48.66 -19.48
C LEU A 81 -12.81 -47.22 -18.97
N TYR A 82 -11.67 -46.74 -18.46
CA TYR A 82 -11.52 -45.37 -18.01
C TYR A 82 -11.64 -44.37 -19.17
N LEU A 83 -10.93 -44.60 -20.27
CA LEU A 83 -10.97 -43.74 -21.45
C LEU A 83 -12.40 -43.66 -22.03
N ASP A 84 -13.07 -44.79 -22.12
CA ASP A 84 -14.47 -44.89 -22.53
C ASP A 84 -15.43 -44.13 -21.60
N THR A 85 -15.18 -44.16 -20.29
CA THR A 85 -16.00 -43.44 -19.30
C THR A 85 -15.73 -41.94 -19.34
N MET A 86 -14.48 -41.53 -19.56
CA MET A 86 -14.11 -40.13 -19.79
C MET A 86 -14.79 -39.57 -21.06
N ARG A 87 -14.83 -40.33 -22.15
CA ARG A 87 -15.56 -39.93 -23.37
C ARG A 87 -17.05 -39.77 -23.10
N ALA A 88 -17.68 -40.70 -22.38
CA ALA A 88 -19.09 -40.57 -22.01
C ALA A 88 -19.37 -39.33 -21.13
N LEU A 89 -18.43 -38.98 -20.24
CA LEU A 89 -18.50 -37.73 -19.47
C LEU A 89 -18.37 -36.51 -20.38
N GLU A 90 -17.42 -36.50 -21.30
CA GLU A 90 -17.24 -35.43 -22.29
C GLU A 90 -18.50 -35.23 -23.14
N ASP A 91 -19.10 -36.31 -23.65
CA ASP A 91 -20.34 -36.29 -24.43
C ASP A 91 -21.50 -35.71 -23.61
N LEU A 92 -21.62 -36.11 -22.34
CA LEU A 92 -22.65 -35.60 -21.44
C LEU A 92 -22.48 -34.09 -21.19
N LEU A 93 -21.27 -33.64 -20.85
CA LEU A 93 -20.99 -32.22 -20.61
C LEU A 93 -21.20 -31.39 -21.88
N THR A 94 -20.83 -31.93 -23.04
CA THR A 94 -21.06 -31.29 -24.34
C THR A 94 -22.57 -31.18 -24.63
N SER A 95 -23.35 -32.23 -24.38
CA SER A 95 -24.80 -32.19 -24.54
C SER A 95 -25.48 -31.21 -23.58
N LEU A 96 -24.94 -31.07 -22.36
CA LEU A 96 -25.39 -30.06 -21.39
C LEU A 96 -25.09 -28.64 -21.88
N LEU A 97 -23.88 -28.39 -22.40
CA LEU A 97 -23.48 -27.10 -22.96
C LEU A 97 -24.31 -26.73 -24.21
N GLN A 98 -24.64 -27.71 -25.06
CA GLN A 98 -25.52 -27.50 -26.22
C GLN A 98 -26.89 -26.93 -25.85
N ARG A 99 -27.38 -27.18 -24.63
CA ARG A 99 -28.66 -26.62 -24.16
C ARG A 99 -28.58 -25.13 -23.87
N ASP A 100 -27.40 -24.59 -23.65
CA ASP A 100 -27.15 -23.17 -23.40
C ASP A 100 -25.81 -22.74 -24.02
N MET A 101 -25.84 -22.52 -25.34
CA MET A 101 -24.68 -22.05 -26.12
C MET A 101 -24.47 -20.53 -25.99
N THR A 102 -24.57 -20.01 -24.77
CA THR A 102 -24.29 -18.61 -24.43
C THR A 102 -22.98 -18.49 -23.63
N PRO A 103 -22.40 -17.28 -23.52
CA PRO A 103 -21.27 -17.03 -22.62
C PRO A 103 -21.55 -17.47 -21.17
N GLN A 104 -22.78 -17.27 -20.69
CA GLN A 104 -23.19 -17.66 -19.34
C GLN A 104 -23.24 -19.19 -19.19
N GLY A 105 -23.82 -19.90 -20.16
CA GLY A 105 -23.84 -21.36 -20.17
C GLY A 105 -22.43 -21.96 -20.14
N LEU A 106 -21.51 -21.40 -20.92
CA LEU A 106 -20.09 -21.78 -20.89
C LEU A 106 -19.46 -21.52 -19.51
N GLN A 107 -19.76 -20.38 -18.88
CA GLN A 107 -19.26 -20.07 -17.53
C GLN A 107 -19.70 -21.11 -16.52
N ILE A 108 -21.00 -21.47 -16.50
CA ILE A 108 -21.57 -22.42 -15.55
C ILE A 108 -20.87 -23.79 -15.68
N MET A 109 -20.59 -24.23 -16.91
CA MET A 109 -19.85 -25.47 -17.14
C MET A 109 -18.43 -25.40 -16.56
N VAL A 110 -17.73 -24.27 -16.74
CA VAL A 110 -16.39 -24.07 -16.19
C VAL A 110 -16.41 -23.89 -14.66
N GLU A 111 -17.45 -23.28 -14.08
CA GLU A 111 -17.64 -23.16 -12.63
C GLU A 111 -17.73 -24.55 -11.97
N HIS A 112 -18.42 -25.50 -12.60
CA HIS A 112 -18.44 -26.89 -12.13
C HIS A 112 -17.06 -27.58 -12.21
N LEU A 113 -16.22 -27.20 -13.17
CA LEU A 113 -14.86 -27.71 -13.35
C LEU A 113 -13.82 -27.01 -12.45
N SER A 114 -14.10 -25.79 -12.00
CA SER A 114 -13.17 -24.94 -11.24
C SER A 114 -12.54 -25.61 -10.00
N PRO A 115 -13.28 -26.37 -9.15
CA PRO A 115 -12.69 -27.08 -8.02
C PRO A 115 -11.64 -28.12 -8.45
N TRP A 116 -11.82 -28.73 -9.62
CA TRP A 116 -10.92 -29.75 -10.17
C TRP A 116 -9.71 -29.12 -10.87
N ILE A 117 -9.90 -27.98 -11.54
CA ILE A 117 -8.83 -27.16 -12.14
C ILE A 117 -7.82 -26.72 -11.07
N LYS A 118 -8.31 -26.38 -9.87
CA LYS A 118 -7.50 -25.96 -8.71
C LYS A 118 -7.22 -27.11 -7.73
N SER A 119 -7.43 -28.37 -8.12
CA SER A 119 -7.23 -29.51 -7.23
C SER A 119 -5.75 -29.65 -6.79
N PRO A 120 -5.47 -30.06 -5.54
CA PRO A 120 -4.11 -30.42 -5.13
C PRO A 120 -3.54 -31.62 -5.90
N ARG A 121 -4.39 -32.44 -6.54
CA ARG A 121 -4.00 -33.64 -7.27
C ARG A 121 -3.82 -33.34 -8.76
N GLY A 122 -2.61 -33.55 -9.27
CA GLY A 122 -2.29 -33.18 -10.65
C GLY A 122 -3.05 -33.93 -11.74
N HIS A 123 -3.42 -35.21 -11.51
CA HIS A 123 -4.24 -35.96 -12.46
C HIS A 123 -5.67 -35.38 -12.57
N GLU A 124 -6.26 -34.94 -11.46
CA GLU A 124 -7.57 -34.27 -11.44
C GLU A 124 -7.52 -32.99 -12.26
N ARG A 125 -6.48 -32.17 -12.07
CA ARG A 125 -6.26 -30.94 -12.84
C ARG A 125 -6.09 -31.22 -14.33
N ALA A 126 -5.24 -32.18 -14.70
CA ALA A 126 -4.98 -32.53 -16.09
C ALA A 126 -6.27 -32.94 -16.83
N ARG A 127 -7.10 -33.77 -16.19
CA ARG A 127 -8.39 -34.21 -16.74
C ARG A 127 -9.40 -33.08 -16.82
N ALA A 128 -9.49 -32.24 -15.79
CA ALA A 128 -10.40 -31.09 -15.78
C ALA A 128 -10.04 -30.06 -16.87
N LEU A 129 -8.74 -29.80 -17.09
CA LEU A 129 -8.29 -28.94 -18.19
C LEU A 129 -8.51 -29.56 -19.55
N GLY A 130 -8.33 -30.88 -19.70
CA GLY A 130 -8.68 -31.60 -20.93
C GLY A 130 -10.17 -31.42 -21.27
N LEU A 131 -11.07 -31.67 -20.32
CA LEU A 131 -12.51 -31.44 -20.51
C LEU A 131 -12.83 -29.97 -20.82
N SER A 132 -12.18 -29.03 -20.13
CA SER A 132 -12.34 -27.60 -20.39
C SER A 132 -11.94 -27.24 -21.82
N ALA A 133 -10.81 -27.77 -22.30
CA ALA A 133 -10.34 -27.55 -23.67
C ALA A 133 -11.30 -28.14 -24.71
N CYS A 134 -11.85 -29.33 -24.47
CA CYS A 134 -12.88 -29.94 -25.33
C CYS A 134 -14.15 -29.11 -25.38
N LEU A 135 -14.67 -28.67 -24.24
CA LEU A 135 -15.88 -27.84 -24.17
C LEU A 135 -15.67 -26.48 -24.85
N LEU A 136 -14.53 -25.83 -24.64
CA LEU A 136 -14.19 -24.57 -25.30
C LEU A 136 -14.06 -24.73 -26.81
N ARG A 137 -13.42 -25.81 -27.28
CA ARG A 137 -13.32 -26.14 -28.70
C ARG A 137 -14.70 -26.35 -29.31
N TYR A 138 -15.52 -27.18 -28.67
CA TYR A 138 -16.88 -27.44 -29.09
C TYR A 138 -17.70 -26.15 -29.18
N PHE A 139 -17.58 -25.28 -28.17
CA PHE A 139 -18.25 -23.99 -28.14
C PHE A 139 -17.82 -23.11 -29.33
N LEU A 140 -16.52 -23.01 -29.61
CA LEU A 140 -15.98 -22.23 -30.74
C LEU A 140 -16.49 -22.77 -32.09
N ASP A 141 -16.44 -24.08 -32.30
CA ASP A 141 -16.81 -24.70 -33.58
C ASP A 141 -18.31 -24.53 -33.91
N HIS A 142 -19.14 -24.54 -32.85
CA HIS A 142 -20.60 -24.44 -32.95
C HIS A 142 -21.14 -23.04 -32.62
N LEU A 143 -20.26 -22.06 -32.40
CA LEU A 143 -20.64 -20.69 -32.07
C LEU A 143 -21.44 -20.08 -33.22
N ARG A 144 -22.68 -19.67 -32.93
CA ARG A 144 -23.50 -18.84 -33.81
C ARG A 144 -23.56 -17.46 -33.20
N VAL A 145 -22.77 -16.53 -33.74
CA VAL A 145 -22.71 -15.15 -33.25
C VAL A 145 -24.04 -14.47 -33.59
N GLY A 146 -25.01 -14.55 -32.68
CA GLY A 146 -26.23 -13.77 -32.71
C GLY A 146 -25.99 -12.42 -32.04
N ALA A 147 -26.33 -11.32 -32.73
CA ALA A 147 -25.87 -9.96 -32.47
C ALA A 147 -26.28 -9.29 -31.12
N LEU A 148 -26.69 -10.05 -30.09
CA LEU A 148 -27.32 -9.48 -28.89
C LEU A 148 -26.61 -9.78 -27.55
N VAL A 149 -25.62 -10.67 -27.47
CA VAL A 149 -24.95 -10.99 -26.20
C VAL A 149 -23.42 -10.85 -26.31
N PRO A 150 -22.78 -9.92 -25.57
CA PRO A 150 -21.33 -9.79 -25.53
C PRO A 150 -20.67 -10.93 -24.74
N PHE A 151 -19.43 -11.26 -25.10
CA PHE A 151 -18.59 -12.22 -24.36
C PHE A 151 -18.03 -11.59 -23.08
N HIS A 152 -18.87 -11.50 -22.05
CA HIS A 152 -18.64 -10.69 -20.86
C HIS A 152 -17.75 -11.35 -19.79
N ASN A 153 -17.39 -12.62 -19.95
CA ASN A 153 -16.68 -13.42 -18.95
C ASN A 153 -15.29 -13.90 -19.39
N LEU A 154 -14.77 -13.35 -20.49
CA LEU A 154 -13.44 -13.67 -21.01
C LEU A 154 -12.36 -13.50 -19.94
N GLY A 155 -12.37 -12.38 -19.21
CA GLY A 155 -11.37 -12.07 -18.19
C GLY A 155 -11.31 -13.13 -17.09
N LEU A 156 -12.47 -13.51 -16.55
CA LEU A 156 -12.63 -14.57 -15.56
C LEU A 156 -12.03 -15.89 -16.07
N LEU A 157 -12.44 -16.34 -17.26
CA LEU A 157 -12.01 -17.62 -17.81
C LEU A 157 -10.50 -17.63 -18.10
N ILE A 158 -9.96 -16.57 -18.71
CA ILE A 158 -8.51 -16.46 -18.93
C ILE A 158 -7.76 -16.48 -17.59
N GLY A 159 -8.23 -15.76 -16.57
CA GLY A 159 -7.59 -15.70 -15.26
C GLY A 159 -7.56 -17.05 -14.54
N LEU A 160 -8.55 -17.91 -14.79
CA LEU A 160 -8.59 -19.27 -14.27
C LEU A 160 -7.57 -20.19 -14.97
N PHE A 161 -7.50 -20.13 -16.30
CA PHE A 161 -6.69 -21.07 -17.08
C PHE A 161 -5.23 -20.64 -17.22
N SER A 162 -4.93 -19.36 -17.39
CA SER A 162 -3.58 -18.93 -17.77
C SER A 162 -2.50 -19.24 -16.72
N PRO A 163 -2.74 -19.19 -15.40
CA PRO A 163 -1.72 -19.61 -14.43
C PRO A 163 -1.36 -21.10 -14.54
N ARG A 164 -2.26 -21.96 -15.04
CA ARG A 164 -2.00 -23.39 -15.26
C ARG A 164 -0.96 -23.64 -16.35
N CYS A 165 -0.56 -22.63 -17.13
CA CYS A 165 0.58 -22.73 -18.04
C CYS A 165 1.90 -23.04 -17.32
N ALA A 166 1.97 -22.88 -16.00
CA ALA A 166 3.11 -23.26 -15.17
C ALA A 166 2.89 -24.52 -14.31
N ASP A 167 1.78 -25.23 -14.49
CA ASP A 167 1.46 -26.44 -13.70
C ASP A 167 2.60 -27.46 -13.72
N LEU A 168 2.79 -28.21 -12.64
CA LEU A 168 3.78 -29.30 -12.59
C LEU A 168 3.57 -30.35 -13.71
N TRP A 169 2.33 -30.57 -14.14
CA TRP A 169 1.99 -31.59 -15.13
C TRP A 169 2.06 -31.04 -16.58
N PRO A 170 2.90 -31.61 -17.46
CA PRO A 170 3.05 -31.12 -18.85
C PRO A 170 1.74 -31.13 -19.66
N ALA A 171 0.88 -32.12 -19.43
CA ALA A 171 -0.43 -32.19 -20.06
C ALA A 171 -1.30 -30.98 -19.69
N THR A 172 -1.34 -30.63 -18.40
CA THR A 172 -2.07 -29.47 -17.87
C THR A 172 -1.55 -28.17 -18.47
N ARG A 173 -0.23 -27.96 -18.57
CA ARG A 173 0.35 -26.76 -19.19
C ARG A 173 -0.08 -26.60 -20.65
N ARG A 174 -0.02 -27.68 -21.43
CA ARG A 174 -0.40 -27.67 -22.85
C ARG A 174 -1.88 -27.37 -23.03
N GLU A 175 -2.75 -27.96 -22.21
CA GLU A 175 -4.19 -27.69 -22.28
C GLU A 175 -4.56 -26.31 -21.76
N ALA A 176 -3.80 -25.74 -20.81
CA ALA A 176 -3.99 -24.36 -20.39
C ALA A 176 -3.78 -23.39 -21.56
N VAL A 177 -2.70 -23.58 -22.34
CA VAL A 177 -2.44 -22.77 -23.54
C VAL A 177 -3.52 -23.00 -24.60
N SER A 178 -3.98 -24.25 -24.79
CA SER A 178 -5.13 -24.55 -25.66
C SER A 178 -6.39 -23.75 -25.26
N CYS A 179 -6.70 -23.72 -23.96
CA CYS A 179 -7.86 -23.01 -23.42
C CYS A 179 -7.75 -21.50 -23.64
N VAL A 180 -6.63 -20.89 -23.25
CA VAL A 180 -6.37 -19.44 -23.45
C VAL A 180 -6.48 -19.07 -24.93
N ARG A 181 -5.85 -19.86 -25.82
CA ARG A 181 -5.93 -19.62 -27.26
C ARG A 181 -7.38 -19.67 -27.77
N THR A 182 -8.13 -20.68 -27.34
CA THR A 182 -9.53 -20.86 -27.77
C THR A 182 -10.41 -19.71 -27.26
N LEU A 183 -10.21 -19.25 -26.03
CA LEU A 183 -10.91 -18.10 -25.47
C LEU A 183 -10.61 -16.79 -26.23
N LEU A 184 -9.37 -16.57 -26.64
CA LEU A 184 -9.02 -15.40 -27.46
C LEU A 184 -9.66 -15.48 -28.86
N TYR A 185 -9.74 -16.66 -29.46
CA TYR A 185 -10.47 -16.83 -30.74
C TYR A 185 -11.98 -16.72 -30.59
N LEU A 186 -12.54 -17.12 -29.44
CA LEU A 186 -13.94 -16.84 -29.13
C LEU A 186 -14.16 -15.33 -29.10
N GLN A 187 -13.32 -14.58 -28.39
CA GLN A 187 -13.40 -13.11 -28.38
C GLN A 187 -13.34 -12.52 -29.79
N LEU A 188 -12.37 -12.94 -30.62
CA LEU A 188 -12.29 -12.49 -32.02
C LEU A 188 -13.56 -12.82 -32.81
N SER A 189 -14.17 -13.99 -32.58
CA SER A 189 -15.43 -14.35 -33.23
C SER A 189 -16.57 -13.42 -32.81
N TYR A 190 -16.64 -13.04 -31.52
CA TYR A 190 -17.61 -12.05 -31.03
C TYR A 190 -17.33 -10.62 -31.53
N ASP A 191 -16.07 -10.29 -31.83
CA ASP A 191 -15.67 -9.03 -32.48
C ASP A 191 -15.96 -9.02 -33.99
N GLY A 192 -16.49 -10.13 -34.55
CA GLY A 192 -16.95 -10.23 -35.94
C GLY A 192 -15.91 -10.77 -36.93
N PHE A 193 -14.77 -11.28 -36.45
CA PHE A 193 -13.78 -11.92 -37.32
C PHE A 193 -14.30 -13.24 -37.89
N ALA A 194 -13.89 -13.56 -39.12
CA ALA A 194 -14.24 -14.81 -39.78
C ALA A 194 -13.60 -16.02 -39.07
N ARG A 195 -14.21 -17.21 -39.21
CA ARG A 195 -13.75 -18.44 -38.53
C ARG A 195 -12.36 -18.91 -38.99
N ASP A 196 -11.97 -18.59 -40.21
CA ASP A 196 -10.68 -18.88 -40.81
C ASP A 196 -9.64 -17.79 -40.59
N TYR A 197 -10.03 -16.67 -39.95
CA TYR A 197 -9.11 -15.61 -39.56
C TYR A 197 -8.04 -16.17 -38.61
N ARG A 198 -6.78 -15.84 -38.90
CA ARG A 198 -5.64 -16.19 -38.07
C ARG A 198 -5.00 -14.92 -37.53
N ASP A 199 -4.95 -14.83 -36.22
CA ASP A 199 -4.37 -13.68 -35.54
C ASP A 199 -2.91 -13.94 -35.21
N ASP A 200 -1.99 -13.17 -35.81
CA ASP A 200 -0.54 -13.37 -35.64
C ASP A 200 -0.10 -13.32 -34.17
N VAL A 201 -0.78 -12.54 -33.33
CA VAL A 201 -0.45 -12.42 -31.90
C VAL A 201 -0.93 -13.63 -31.13
N VAL A 202 -2.14 -14.12 -31.41
CA VAL A 202 -2.71 -15.32 -30.77
C VAL A 202 -2.01 -16.60 -31.24
N GLU A 203 -1.62 -16.69 -32.52
CA GLU A 203 -0.94 -17.86 -33.08
C GLU A 203 0.44 -18.11 -32.45
N ARG A 204 1.09 -17.08 -31.91
CA ARG A 204 2.31 -17.24 -31.09
C ARG A 204 2.09 -18.14 -29.86
N LEU A 205 0.87 -18.33 -29.38
CA LEU A 205 0.60 -19.28 -28.29
C LEU A 205 0.93 -20.72 -28.70
N LEU A 206 0.83 -21.07 -29.99
CA LEU A 206 1.20 -22.41 -30.47
C LEU A 206 2.69 -22.67 -30.29
N THR A 207 3.54 -21.72 -30.66
CA THR A 207 4.99 -21.90 -30.52
C THR A 207 5.43 -21.96 -29.06
N LEU A 208 4.77 -21.19 -28.18
CA LEU A 208 4.99 -21.25 -26.74
C LEU A 208 4.51 -22.58 -26.13
N LYS A 209 3.43 -23.17 -26.67
CA LYS A 209 2.88 -24.45 -26.19
C LYS A 209 3.90 -25.59 -26.26
N ASP A 210 4.65 -25.66 -27.35
CA ASP A 210 5.63 -26.74 -27.57
C ASP A 210 6.83 -26.63 -26.63
N GLY A 211 7.23 -25.40 -26.27
CA GLY A 211 8.30 -25.13 -25.29
C GLY A 211 7.94 -25.51 -23.85
N LEU A 212 6.66 -25.74 -23.53
CA LEU A 212 6.19 -26.04 -22.17
C LEU A 212 6.20 -27.54 -21.81
N VAL A 213 6.73 -28.43 -22.64
CA VAL A 213 6.74 -29.88 -22.33
C VAL A 213 7.73 -30.21 -21.19
N HIS A 214 8.97 -29.72 -21.26
CA HIS A 214 9.99 -29.86 -20.21
C HIS A 214 10.82 -28.58 -20.02
N PRO A 215 10.20 -27.46 -19.65
CA PRO A 215 10.92 -26.20 -19.48
C PRO A 215 11.72 -26.23 -18.17
N ASP A 216 12.89 -25.61 -18.17
CA ASP A 216 13.51 -25.18 -16.93
C ASP A 216 12.67 -24.04 -16.29
N PRO A 217 12.88 -23.73 -14.99
CA PRO A 217 12.07 -22.72 -14.31
C PRO A 217 12.12 -21.32 -14.94
N ASP A 218 13.26 -20.90 -15.49
CA ASP A 218 13.42 -19.55 -16.05
C ASP A 218 12.65 -19.42 -17.37
N VAL A 219 12.77 -20.44 -18.24
CA VAL A 219 12.00 -20.56 -19.48
C VAL A 219 10.50 -20.65 -19.19
N LEU A 220 10.09 -21.36 -18.14
CA LEU A 220 8.69 -21.48 -17.75
C LEU A 220 8.06 -20.11 -17.40
N PHE A 221 8.70 -19.34 -16.53
CA PHE A 221 8.17 -18.04 -16.12
C PHE A 221 8.33 -16.97 -17.18
N HIS A 222 9.38 -17.01 -18.00
CA HIS A 222 9.50 -16.16 -19.19
C HIS A 222 8.38 -16.45 -20.22
N THR A 223 8.03 -17.73 -20.39
CA THR A 223 6.91 -18.14 -21.23
C THR A 223 5.58 -17.63 -20.66
N CYS A 224 5.38 -17.71 -19.35
CA CYS A 224 4.20 -17.14 -18.68
C CYS A 224 4.11 -15.62 -18.88
N TYR A 225 5.22 -14.89 -18.79
CA TYR A 225 5.27 -13.46 -19.11
C TYR A 225 4.87 -13.22 -20.57
N SER A 226 5.40 -14.00 -21.52
CA SER A 226 5.07 -13.90 -22.95
C SER A 226 3.60 -14.15 -23.24
N ILE A 227 2.99 -15.14 -22.56
CA ILE A 227 1.54 -15.39 -22.62
C ILE A 227 0.77 -14.19 -22.05
N GLY A 228 1.22 -13.62 -20.92
CA GLY A 228 0.68 -12.40 -20.35
C GLY A 228 0.67 -11.22 -21.34
N GLN A 229 1.74 -11.04 -22.13
CA GLN A 229 1.80 -10.00 -23.16
C GLN A 229 0.81 -10.24 -24.31
N ILE A 230 0.60 -11.49 -24.71
CA ILE A 230 -0.40 -11.85 -25.73
C ILE A 230 -1.80 -11.52 -25.22
N ILE A 231 -2.10 -11.90 -23.98
CA ILE A 231 -3.37 -11.57 -23.31
C ILE A 231 -3.53 -10.05 -23.23
N ALA A 232 -2.50 -9.32 -22.79
CA ALA A 232 -2.52 -7.86 -22.69
C ALA A 232 -2.84 -7.15 -24.01
N LYS A 233 -2.43 -7.72 -25.16
CA LYS A 233 -2.69 -7.16 -26.50
C LYS A 233 -4.08 -7.45 -27.04
N ARG A 234 -4.69 -8.57 -26.65
CA ARG A 234 -5.96 -9.05 -27.23
C ARG A 234 -7.15 -8.98 -26.28
N LEU A 235 -6.92 -8.73 -24.99
CA LEU A 235 -7.99 -8.59 -24.01
C LEU A 235 -8.73 -7.24 -24.19
N PRO A 236 -10.08 -7.26 -24.33
CA PRO A 236 -10.90 -6.05 -24.29
C PRO A 236 -10.68 -5.27 -22.97
N PRO A 237 -10.64 -3.93 -23.00
CA PRO A 237 -10.41 -3.10 -21.80
C PRO A 237 -11.36 -3.42 -20.64
N GLU A 238 -12.63 -3.71 -20.95
CA GLU A 238 -13.70 -3.97 -19.98
C GLU A 238 -13.46 -5.26 -19.18
N GLN A 239 -12.68 -6.19 -19.74
CA GLN A 239 -12.40 -7.51 -19.16
C GLN A 239 -11.16 -7.53 -18.25
N LEU A 240 -10.35 -6.47 -18.26
CA LEU A 240 -9.07 -6.42 -17.53
C LEU A 240 -9.23 -6.56 -16.01
N ILE A 241 -10.25 -5.94 -15.42
CA ILE A 241 -10.50 -6.04 -13.98
C ILE A 241 -10.89 -7.46 -13.59
N SER A 242 -11.84 -8.06 -14.32
CA SER A 242 -12.26 -9.44 -14.07
C SER A 242 -11.08 -10.41 -14.15
N LEU A 243 -10.19 -10.22 -15.13
CA LEU A 243 -8.94 -10.98 -15.26
C LEU A 243 -8.03 -10.80 -14.04
N LEU A 244 -7.71 -9.56 -13.66
CA LEU A 244 -6.80 -9.28 -12.55
C LEU A 244 -7.34 -9.82 -11.23
N LEU A 245 -8.63 -9.62 -10.93
CA LEU A 245 -9.27 -10.13 -9.72
C LEU A 245 -9.19 -11.66 -9.64
N THR A 246 -9.48 -12.35 -10.75
CA THR A 246 -9.39 -13.81 -10.83
C THR A 246 -7.94 -14.30 -10.65
N MET A 247 -6.97 -13.60 -11.23
CA MET A 247 -5.55 -13.93 -11.04
C MET A 247 -5.07 -13.68 -9.60
N PHE A 248 -5.57 -12.64 -8.93
CA PHE A 248 -5.25 -12.38 -7.52
C PHE A 248 -5.74 -13.49 -6.59
N GLU A 249 -6.88 -14.12 -6.89
CA GLU A 249 -7.30 -15.34 -6.20
C GLU A 249 -6.32 -16.49 -6.42
N GLY A 250 -5.72 -16.58 -7.62
CA GLY A 250 -4.71 -17.55 -7.99
C GLY A 250 -3.38 -17.43 -7.23
N LEU A 251 -3.16 -16.36 -6.44
CA LEU A 251 -1.99 -16.26 -5.56
C LEU A 251 -2.04 -17.29 -4.42
N GLY A 252 -3.24 -17.70 -4.00
CA GLY A 252 -3.45 -18.72 -2.97
C GLY A 252 -3.55 -20.15 -3.51
N ASP A 253 -3.03 -20.42 -4.70
CA ASP A 253 -3.16 -21.74 -5.32
C ASP A 253 -2.32 -22.82 -4.60
N PRO A 254 -2.82 -24.07 -4.49
CA PRO A 254 -2.03 -25.17 -3.94
C PRO A 254 -0.77 -25.49 -4.76
N ASP A 255 -0.77 -25.22 -6.07
CA ASP A 255 0.39 -25.40 -6.93
C ASP A 255 1.23 -24.11 -6.99
N LYS A 256 2.40 -24.15 -6.33
CA LYS A 256 3.29 -22.98 -6.20
C LYS A 256 3.75 -22.40 -7.53
N ASN A 257 3.96 -23.23 -8.56
CA ASN A 257 4.36 -22.71 -9.87
C ASN A 257 3.23 -21.89 -10.48
N CYS A 258 1.99 -22.31 -10.28
CA CYS A 258 0.83 -21.57 -10.75
C CYS A 258 0.62 -20.26 -9.98
N SER A 259 0.82 -20.25 -8.65
CA SER A 259 0.80 -19.00 -7.86
C SER A 259 1.86 -18.01 -8.34
N ARG A 260 3.08 -18.49 -8.62
CA ARG A 260 4.16 -17.68 -9.20
C ARG A 260 3.85 -17.21 -10.61
N ALA A 261 3.22 -18.04 -11.45
CA ALA A 261 2.83 -17.66 -12.80
C ALA A 261 1.72 -16.59 -12.80
N ALA A 262 0.73 -16.70 -11.89
CA ALA A 262 -0.28 -15.67 -11.69
C ALA A 262 0.38 -14.32 -11.36
N THR A 263 1.32 -14.33 -10.42
CA THR A 263 2.18 -13.18 -10.07
C THR A 263 2.87 -12.56 -11.30
N VAL A 264 3.53 -13.37 -12.13
CA VAL A 264 4.26 -12.89 -13.32
C VAL A 264 3.31 -12.26 -14.33
N MET A 265 2.15 -12.90 -14.56
CA MET A 265 1.14 -12.41 -15.49
C MET A 265 0.45 -11.15 -14.98
N ILE A 266 0.12 -11.06 -13.69
CA ILE A 266 -0.43 -9.84 -13.06
C ILE A 266 0.52 -8.66 -13.29
N ASN A 267 1.80 -8.82 -12.95
CA ASN A 267 2.78 -7.75 -13.12
C ASN A 267 2.96 -7.35 -14.59
N CYS A 268 2.93 -8.32 -15.50
CA CYS A 268 2.90 -8.04 -16.95
C CYS A 268 1.66 -7.20 -17.34
N LEU A 269 0.46 -7.60 -16.92
CA LEU A 269 -0.78 -6.90 -17.25
C LEU A 269 -0.84 -5.49 -16.66
N LEU A 270 -0.40 -5.32 -15.40
CA LEU A 270 -0.32 -4.00 -14.76
C LEU A 270 0.68 -3.09 -15.48
N LYS A 271 1.81 -3.63 -15.92
CA LYS A 271 2.83 -2.88 -16.68
C LYS A 271 2.30 -2.44 -18.06
N GLU A 272 1.65 -3.33 -18.79
CA GLU A 272 1.21 -3.08 -20.18
C GLU A 272 -0.10 -2.28 -20.26
N ARG A 273 -1.01 -2.44 -19.29
CA ARG A 273 -2.39 -1.93 -19.37
C ARG A 273 -2.86 -1.17 -18.14
N GLY A 274 -2.00 -0.95 -17.14
CA GLY A 274 -2.42 -0.32 -15.89
C GLY A 274 -2.91 1.13 -16.02
N ASN A 275 -2.55 1.85 -17.09
CA ASN A 275 -2.92 3.26 -17.28
C ASN A 275 -4.45 3.48 -17.27
N GLY A 276 -5.22 2.47 -17.68
CA GLY A 276 -6.69 2.51 -17.67
C GLY A 276 -7.34 2.11 -16.34
N LEU A 277 -6.57 1.89 -15.26
CA LEU A 277 -7.06 1.31 -14.01
C LEU A 277 -7.34 2.32 -12.89
N LEU A 278 -7.24 3.64 -13.12
CA LEU A 278 -7.31 4.68 -12.08
C LEU A 278 -8.48 4.47 -11.09
N GLU A 279 -9.70 4.36 -11.60
CA GLU A 279 -10.94 4.20 -10.81
C GLU A 279 -10.99 2.88 -10.02
N LYS A 280 -10.13 1.92 -10.37
CA LYS A 280 -10.10 0.57 -9.82
C LYS A 280 -8.91 0.32 -8.90
N VAL A 281 -7.98 1.27 -8.81
CA VAL A 281 -6.83 1.19 -7.91
C VAL A 281 -7.22 0.86 -6.46
N PRO A 282 -8.25 1.50 -5.84
CA PRO A 282 -8.60 1.19 -4.45
C PRO A 282 -9.04 -0.26 -4.24
N GLU A 283 -9.81 -0.81 -5.19
CA GLU A 283 -10.26 -2.20 -5.17
C GLU A 283 -9.08 -3.17 -5.32
N LEU A 284 -8.20 -2.94 -6.30
CA LEU A 284 -7.03 -3.80 -6.55
C LEU A 284 -6.06 -3.81 -5.36
N VAL A 285 -5.78 -2.64 -4.76
CA VAL A 285 -4.92 -2.53 -3.56
C VAL A 285 -5.55 -3.27 -2.37
N THR A 286 -6.87 -3.19 -2.20
CA THR A 286 -7.58 -3.89 -1.12
C THR A 286 -7.50 -5.41 -1.30
N VAL A 287 -7.74 -5.91 -2.52
CA VAL A 287 -7.64 -7.34 -2.83
C VAL A 287 -6.23 -7.85 -2.61
N LEU A 288 -5.21 -7.15 -3.13
CA LEU A 288 -3.81 -7.48 -2.89
C LEU A 288 -3.49 -7.61 -1.40
N ARG A 289 -3.90 -6.62 -0.59
CA ARG A 289 -3.69 -6.64 0.86
C ARG A 289 -4.39 -7.80 1.55
N SER A 290 -5.60 -8.17 1.11
CA SER A 290 -6.33 -9.30 1.70
C SER A 290 -5.65 -10.66 1.44
N LYS A 291 -4.86 -10.78 0.37
CA LYS A 291 -4.19 -12.04 -0.03
C LYS A 291 -2.79 -12.21 0.56
N LEU A 292 -2.17 -11.13 1.05
CA LEU A 292 -0.85 -11.19 1.66
C LEU A 292 -0.77 -12.06 2.93
N PRO A 293 -1.73 -12.00 3.89
CA PRO A 293 -1.68 -12.83 5.10
C PRO A 293 -1.79 -14.33 4.83
N ASP A 294 -2.51 -14.72 3.79
CA ASP A 294 -2.78 -16.12 3.44
C ASP A 294 -1.55 -16.81 2.82
N THR A 295 -0.54 -16.04 2.43
CA THR A 295 0.59 -16.52 1.63
C THR A 295 1.88 -16.56 2.43
N ARG A 296 2.46 -17.76 2.62
CA ARG A 296 3.74 -17.94 3.34
C ARG A 296 4.98 -17.79 2.47
N GLU A 297 4.83 -17.61 1.16
CA GLU A 297 5.94 -17.59 0.21
C GLU A 297 6.46 -16.17 -0.04
N GLU A 298 7.75 -15.95 0.23
CA GLU A 298 8.41 -14.65 0.09
C GLU A 298 8.34 -14.11 -1.35
N ALA A 299 8.41 -15.00 -2.35
CA ALA A 299 8.28 -14.62 -3.76
C ALA A 299 6.94 -13.95 -4.08
N ILE A 300 5.85 -14.34 -3.40
CA ILE A 300 4.53 -13.75 -3.62
C ILE A 300 4.42 -12.38 -2.92
N LEU A 301 5.06 -12.21 -1.76
CA LEU A 301 5.18 -10.89 -1.12
C LEU A 301 5.95 -9.91 -2.02
N GLN A 302 7.10 -10.31 -2.55
CA GLN A 302 7.90 -9.49 -3.47
C GLN A 302 7.12 -9.13 -4.73
N ALA A 303 6.34 -10.08 -5.25
CA ALA A 303 5.48 -9.85 -6.40
C ALA A 303 4.37 -8.84 -6.13
N ALA A 304 3.68 -8.95 -5.00
CA ALA A 304 2.63 -8.01 -4.60
C ALA A 304 3.21 -6.60 -4.36
N GLN A 305 4.40 -6.51 -3.77
CA GLN A 305 5.15 -5.25 -3.67
C GLN A 305 5.42 -4.65 -5.07
N HIS A 306 5.85 -5.47 -6.02
CA HIS A 306 6.03 -5.03 -7.40
C HIS A 306 4.72 -4.61 -8.09
N SER A 307 3.61 -5.31 -7.83
CA SER A 307 2.28 -4.91 -8.32
C SER A 307 1.87 -3.54 -7.81
N VAL A 308 2.06 -3.26 -6.51
CA VAL A 308 1.77 -1.95 -5.91
C VAL A 308 2.69 -0.88 -6.49
N TYR A 309 3.97 -1.18 -6.70
CA TYR A 309 4.90 -0.30 -7.39
C TYR A 309 4.42 0.04 -8.82
N LEU A 310 4.03 -0.94 -9.62
CA LEU A 310 3.54 -0.72 -11.00
C LEU A 310 2.25 0.11 -11.03
N LEU A 311 1.34 -0.13 -10.09
CA LEU A 311 0.15 0.71 -9.93
C LEU A 311 0.52 2.14 -9.55
N ALA A 312 1.48 2.32 -8.64
CA ALA A 312 1.90 3.64 -8.17
C ALA A 312 2.69 4.42 -9.22
N SER A 313 3.49 3.75 -10.06
CA SER A 313 4.22 4.40 -11.15
C SER A 313 3.29 5.02 -12.20
N GLN A 314 2.02 4.60 -12.23
CA GLN A 314 1.01 5.09 -13.16
C GLN A 314 -0.06 5.95 -12.46
N HIS A 315 -0.47 5.59 -11.25
CA HIS A 315 -1.55 6.20 -10.47
C HIS A 315 -1.15 6.49 -9.02
N CYS A 316 -0.02 7.18 -8.84
CA CYS A 316 0.60 7.43 -7.53
C CYS A 316 -0.37 7.97 -6.46
N ALA A 317 -1.14 9.01 -6.79
CA ALA A 317 -2.09 9.62 -5.85
C ALA A 317 -3.20 8.65 -5.39
N ALA A 318 -3.71 7.82 -6.29
CA ALA A 318 -4.76 6.84 -5.96
C ALA A 318 -4.21 5.71 -5.08
N VAL A 319 -2.99 5.23 -5.34
CA VAL A 319 -2.34 4.22 -4.50
C VAL A 319 -2.06 4.77 -3.09
N VAL A 320 -1.51 5.99 -2.99
CA VAL A 320 -1.26 6.65 -1.71
C VAL A 320 -2.56 6.82 -0.91
N ALA A 321 -3.63 7.31 -1.55
CA ALA A 321 -4.93 7.46 -0.89
C ALA A 321 -5.50 6.11 -0.40
N SER A 322 -5.36 5.06 -1.21
CA SER A 322 -5.85 3.71 -0.88
C SER A 322 -5.08 3.10 0.30
N LEU A 323 -3.75 3.25 0.33
CA LEU A 323 -2.92 2.76 1.42
C LEU A 323 -3.10 3.58 2.71
N LEU A 324 -3.37 4.89 2.63
CA LEU A 324 -3.70 5.71 3.80
C LEU A 324 -5.03 5.30 4.46
N GLY A 325 -5.94 4.67 3.71
CA GLY A 325 -7.17 4.07 4.24
C GLY A 325 -6.95 2.80 5.07
N SER A 326 -5.71 2.33 5.21
CA SER A 326 -5.38 1.13 6.00
C SER A 326 -5.65 1.35 7.50
N PRO A 327 -6.06 0.31 8.24
CA PRO A 327 -6.24 0.41 9.68
C PRO A 327 -4.89 0.69 10.36
N LEU A 328 -4.94 1.53 11.40
CA LEU A 328 -3.81 1.79 12.28
C LEU A 328 -3.87 0.93 13.57
N PRO A 329 -2.71 0.57 14.15
CA PRO A 329 -1.38 0.64 13.56
C PRO A 329 -1.27 -0.24 12.31
N PHE A 330 -0.41 0.14 11.36
CA PHE A 330 -0.19 -0.66 10.15
C PHE A 330 0.35 -2.04 10.51
N ASP A 331 -0.18 -3.07 9.88
CA ASP A 331 0.37 -4.43 9.96
C ASP A 331 1.68 -4.54 9.16
N SER A 332 2.43 -5.63 9.39
CA SER A 332 3.72 -5.87 8.73
C SER A 332 3.60 -5.83 7.19
N HIS A 333 2.52 -6.37 6.64
CA HIS A 333 2.27 -6.39 5.20
C HIS A 333 2.04 -4.98 4.65
N THR A 334 1.23 -4.16 5.31
CA THR A 334 0.98 -2.76 4.92
C THR A 334 2.27 -1.94 4.99
N CYS A 335 3.11 -2.15 6.01
CA CYS A 335 4.45 -1.56 6.07
C CYS A 335 5.31 -1.97 4.86
N THR A 336 5.31 -3.27 4.48
CA THR A 336 6.07 -3.72 3.29
C THR A 336 5.58 -3.11 1.98
N LEU A 337 4.29 -2.79 1.86
CA LEU A 337 3.74 -2.10 0.69
C LEU A 337 4.18 -0.64 0.63
N TRP A 338 4.19 0.07 1.76
CA TRP A 338 4.75 1.43 1.82
C TRP A 338 6.23 1.46 1.43
N ARG A 339 7.02 0.50 1.93
CA ARG A 339 8.44 0.37 1.59
C ARG A 339 8.67 0.04 0.10
N ALA A 340 7.74 -0.66 -0.55
CA ALA A 340 7.81 -0.95 -1.98
C ALA A 340 7.73 0.32 -2.86
N LEU A 341 7.11 1.38 -2.34
CA LEU A 341 7.04 2.69 -3.01
C LEU A 341 8.34 3.50 -2.92
N ALA A 342 9.31 3.03 -2.13
CA ALA A 342 10.54 3.73 -1.82
C ALA A 342 11.77 3.22 -2.62
N VAL A 343 11.53 2.49 -3.72
CA VAL A 343 12.58 1.83 -4.51
C VAL A 343 13.13 2.73 -5.62
N GLU A 344 12.24 3.40 -6.36
CA GLU A 344 12.62 4.27 -7.49
C GLU A 344 12.56 5.75 -7.04
N PRO A 345 13.63 6.54 -7.19
CA PRO A 345 13.71 7.91 -6.65
C PRO A 345 12.61 8.87 -7.13
N GLY A 346 12.21 8.81 -8.40
CA GLY A 346 11.17 9.67 -8.98
C GLY A 346 9.81 9.41 -8.34
N LEU A 347 9.39 8.15 -8.29
CA LEU A 347 8.16 7.72 -7.61
C LEU A 347 8.23 8.04 -6.12
N THR A 348 9.35 7.74 -5.46
CA THR A 348 9.54 8.00 -4.03
C THR A 348 9.36 9.49 -3.71
N THR A 349 9.91 10.38 -4.55
CA THR A 349 9.76 11.84 -4.39
C THR A 349 8.30 12.27 -4.49
N GLN A 350 7.54 11.72 -5.45
CA GLN A 350 6.10 11.98 -5.58
C GLN A 350 5.31 11.49 -4.36
N VAL A 351 5.62 10.28 -3.87
CA VAL A 351 4.97 9.68 -2.70
C VAL A 351 5.25 10.51 -1.44
N LEU A 352 6.50 10.89 -1.19
CA LEU A 352 6.87 11.75 -0.07
C LEU A 352 6.17 13.13 -0.16
N GLY A 353 6.11 13.73 -1.34
CA GLY A 353 5.39 14.99 -1.57
C GLY A 353 3.89 14.90 -1.27
N LEU A 354 3.23 13.84 -1.72
CA LEU A 354 1.81 13.58 -1.43
C LEU A 354 1.57 13.35 0.06
N LEU A 355 2.43 12.57 0.72
CA LEU A 355 2.31 12.31 2.15
C LEU A 355 2.54 13.56 2.99
N LEU A 356 3.51 14.40 2.61
CA LEU A 356 3.73 15.71 3.20
C LEU A 356 2.49 16.61 3.09
N ASP A 357 1.87 16.63 1.91
CA ASP A 357 0.65 17.40 1.64
C ASP A 357 -0.51 16.96 2.56
N LYS A 358 -0.75 15.64 2.64
CA LYS A 358 -1.77 15.03 3.49
C LYS A 358 -1.51 15.22 4.99
N MET A 359 -0.24 15.24 5.40
CA MET A 359 0.14 15.50 6.79
C MET A 359 -0.04 16.97 7.18
N SER A 360 0.24 17.89 6.26
CA SER A 360 0.39 19.33 6.59
C SER A 360 -0.87 20.15 6.34
N LYS A 361 -1.73 19.77 5.38
CA LYS A 361 -2.95 20.53 5.06
C LYS A 361 -4.13 20.25 5.98
N ASP A 362 -4.20 19.03 6.51
CA ASP A 362 -5.30 18.63 7.38
C ASP A 362 -5.07 19.09 8.83
N VAL A 363 -6.16 19.32 9.55
CA VAL A 363 -6.13 19.72 10.97
C VAL A 363 -5.41 18.62 11.78
N PRO A 364 -4.33 18.89 12.53
CA PRO A 364 -3.48 17.87 13.14
C PRO A 364 -4.12 17.16 14.34
N PHE A 365 -5.02 17.84 15.06
CA PHE A 365 -5.75 17.34 16.22
C PHE A 365 -7.08 18.07 16.40
N LYS A 366 -8.04 17.45 17.09
CA LYS A 366 -9.29 18.06 17.54
C LYS A 366 -9.21 18.37 19.02
N GLU A 367 -9.69 19.54 19.41
CA GLU A 367 -9.84 19.89 20.82
C GLU A 367 -11.13 19.28 21.38
N THR A 368 -10.99 18.58 22.48
CA THR A 368 -12.08 17.91 23.18
C THR A 368 -12.30 18.64 24.50
N ARG A 369 -13.52 19.13 24.72
CA ARG A 369 -13.90 19.67 26.03
C ARG A 369 -14.01 18.51 27.01
N THR A 370 -12.99 18.31 27.82
CA THR A 370 -13.04 17.43 28.99
C THR A 370 -13.94 18.12 30.02
N PHE A 371 -15.12 17.56 30.24
CA PHE A 371 -16.24 18.33 30.77
C PHE A 371 -16.11 18.80 32.22
N LEU A 372 -15.16 18.34 33.07
CA LEU A 372 -15.25 18.66 34.50
C LEU A 372 -13.97 18.80 35.35
N LEU A 373 -12.73 18.48 34.92
CA LEU A 373 -11.60 18.39 35.88
C LEU A 373 -10.18 18.77 35.39
N SER A 374 -9.95 19.11 34.11
CA SER A 374 -8.61 19.51 33.63
C SER A 374 -8.60 20.96 33.15
N SER A 375 -7.63 21.75 33.62
CA SER A 375 -7.46 23.16 33.22
C SER A 375 -7.07 23.35 31.74
N SER A 376 -6.77 22.26 31.02
CA SER A 376 -6.50 22.26 29.58
C SER A 376 -7.48 21.36 28.82
N PRO A 377 -7.95 21.79 27.62
CA PRO A 377 -8.77 20.95 26.75
C PRO A 377 -7.93 19.77 26.24
N GLY A 378 -8.48 18.55 26.34
CA GLY A 378 -7.81 17.35 25.85
C GLY A 378 -7.71 17.36 24.31
N ARG A 379 -6.53 17.06 23.75
CA ARG A 379 -6.32 17.00 22.30
C ARG A 379 -6.34 15.56 21.80
N GLU A 380 -7.10 15.30 20.74
CA GLU A 380 -7.21 13.99 20.07
C GLU A 380 -6.65 14.10 18.65
N ALA A 381 -5.72 13.23 18.26
CA ALA A 381 -5.13 13.27 16.92
C ALA A 381 -6.20 13.00 15.85
N THR A 382 -6.05 13.62 14.70
CA THR A 382 -6.87 13.28 13.52
C THR A 382 -6.24 12.13 12.75
N LEU A 383 -7.09 11.26 12.19
CA LEU A 383 -6.64 10.00 11.59
C LEU A 383 -5.71 10.19 10.38
N LEU A 384 -6.04 11.08 9.45
CA LEU A 384 -5.31 11.22 8.19
C LEU A 384 -3.87 11.75 8.38
N PRO A 385 -3.64 12.87 9.10
CA PRO A 385 -2.29 13.28 9.48
C PRO A 385 -1.49 12.23 10.25
N LEU A 386 -2.15 11.45 11.12
CA LEU A 386 -1.49 10.38 11.87
C LEU A 386 -1.06 9.23 10.93
N ALA A 387 -1.95 8.78 10.05
CA ALA A 387 -1.64 7.76 9.05
C ALA A 387 -0.53 8.21 8.10
N ALA A 388 -0.55 9.47 7.66
CA ALA A 388 0.50 10.06 6.83
C ALA A 388 1.85 10.12 7.56
N THR A 389 1.85 10.43 8.86
CA THR A 389 3.08 10.41 9.69
C THR A 389 3.68 9.00 9.76
N CYS A 390 2.85 7.98 10.00
CA CYS A 390 3.30 6.58 10.00
C CYS A 390 3.79 6.14 8.62
N ALA A 391 3.11 6.54 7.54
CA ALA A 391 3.50 6.20 6.17
C ALA A 391 4.84 6.87 5.77
N LEU A 392 5.06 8.13 6.17
CA LEU A 392 6.34 8.82 6.00
C LEU A 392 7.47 8.05 6.67
N TYR A 393 7.28 7.62 7.92
CA TYR A 393 8.25 6.78 8.63
C TYR A 393 8.56 5.49 7.85
N GLU A 394 7.55 4.79 7.33
CA GLU A 394 7.77 3.54 6.58
C GLU A 394 8.53 3.75 5.28
N VAL A 395 8.17 4.76 4.48
CA VAL A 395 8.85 5.08 3.22
C VAL A 395 10.31 5.48 3.48
N MET A 396 10.54 6.37 4.45
CA MET A 396 11.89 6.84 4.82
C MET A 396 12.70 5.78 5.57
N SER A 397 12.09 4.75 6.15
CA SER A 397 12.87 3.65 6.74
C SER A 397 13.61 2.82 5.68
N THR A 398 13.27 2.98 4.39
CA THR A 398 13.90 2.26 3.28
C THR A 398 15.18 2.98 2.82
N PRO A 399 16.36 2.32 2.78
CA PRO A 399 17.62 2.97 2.38
C PRO A 399 17.59 3.62 0.99
N ALA A 400 16.89 3.00 0.02
CA ALA A 400 16.76 3.50 -1.35
C ALA A 400 16.01 4.85 -1.46
N SER A 401 15.29 5.26 -0.41
CA SER A 401 14.62 6.58 -0.35
C SER A 401 15.57 7.76 -0.19
N GLY A 402 16.85 7.52 0.12
CA GLY A 402 17.85 8.56 0.42
C GLY A 402 17.88 9.74 -0.57
N PRO A 403 17.99 9.51 -1.89
CA PRO A 403 17.99 10.60 -2.88
C PRO A 403 16.72 11.46 -2.86
N ALA A 404 15.55 10.83 -2.69
CA ALA A 404 14.27 11.53 -2.61
C ALA A 404 14.15 12.34 -1.30
N VAL A 405 14.60 11.78 -0.19
CA VAL A 405 14.67 12.49 1.11
C VAL A 405 15.61 13.67 1.04
N LEU A 406 16.77 13.54 0.39
CA LEU A 406 17.71 14.65 0.18
C LEU A 406 17.08 15.76 -0.68
N GLY A 407 16.38 15.41 -1.76
CA GLY A 407 15.70 16.38 -2.63
C GLY A 407 14.59 17.16 -1.93
N LEU A 408 13.96 16.58 -0.91
CA LEU A 408 12.88 17.19 -0.12
C LEU A 408 13.30 17.52 1.32
N TYR A 409 14.60 17.53 1.62
CA TYR A 409 15.12 17.60 2.99
C TYR A 409 14.57 18.78 3.80
N PRO A 410 14.64 20.05 3.32
CA PRO A 410 14.18 21.18 4.12
C PRO A 410 12.66 21.15 4.38
N GLN A 411 11.86 20.71 3.40
CA GLN A 411 10.41 20.58 3.56
C GLN A 411 10.05 19.45 4.53
N LEU A 412 10.70 18.28 4.40
CA LEU A 412 10.51 17.15 5.30
C LEU A 412 10.92 17.51 6.73
N PHE A 413 12.08 18.14 6.92
CA PHE A 413 12.56 18.58 8.23
C PHE A 413 11.55 19.52 8.90
N ALA A 414 11.19 20.61 8.21
CA ALA A 414 10.28 21.60 8.77
C ALA A 414 8.92 20.98 9.10
N ALA A 415 8.31 20.25 8.16
CA ALA A 415 6.99 19.66 8.35
C ALA A 415 6.97 18.62 9.47
N LEU A 416 7.99 17.77 9.59
CA LEU A 416 8.08 16.76 10.65
C LEU A 416 8.35 17.41 12.01
N LEU A 417 9.18 18.44 12.09
CA LEU A 417 9.40 19.18 13.34
C LEU A 417 8.11 19.89 13.80
N GLN A 418 7.35 20.49 12.87
CA GLN A 418 6.03 21.03 13.16
C GLN A 418 5.03 19.93 13.59
N ARG A 419 5.13 18.74 12.99
CA ARG A 419 4.29 17.59 13.35
C ARG A 419 4.58 17.09 14.76
N VAL A 420 5.85 17.00 15.16
CA VAL A 420 6.25 16.69 16.55
C VAL A 420 5.61 17.69 17.50
N SER A 421 5.75 18.99 17.22
CA SER A 421 5.20 20.09 18.02
C SER A 421 3.69 19.97 18.23
N CYS A 422 2.94 19.71 17.16
CA CYS A 422 1.49 19.57 17.23
C CYS A 422 1.00 18.23 17.82
N THR A 423 1.89 17.28 18.08
CA THR A 423 1.51 15.97 18.64
C THR A 423 1.90 15.81 20.11
N VAL A 424 2.64 16.77 20.69
CA VAL A 424 2.94 16.80 22.14
C VAL A 424 1.65 16.86 22.95
N GLY A 425 1.47 15.89 23.86
CA GLY A 425 0.28 15.78 24.70
C GLY A 425 -1.01 15.41 23.95
N VAL A 426 -0.92 15.00 22.67
CA VAL A 426 -2.07 14.58 21.87
C VAL A 426 -2.33 13.09 22.03
N THR A 427 -3.57 12.75 22.36
CA THR A 427 -4.01 11.36 22.54
C THR A 427 -4.45 10.71 21.23
N LEU A 428 -4.37 9.37 21.17
CA LEU A 428 -4.82 8.58 20.02
C LEU A 428 -6.35 8.70 19.80
N PRO A 429 -6.87 8.63 18.56
CA PRO A 429 -8.31 8.59 18.33
C PRO A 429 -9.05 7.53 19.16
N ARG A 430 -10.21 7.87 19.73
CA ARG A 430 -11.01 6.96 20.57
C ARG A 430 -11.37 5.64 19.87
N THR A 431 -11.61 5.70 18.56
CA THR A 431 -11.89 4.52 17.72
C THR A 431 -10.73 3.52 17.71
N LEU A 432 -9.49 4.00 17.77
CA LEU A 432 -8.30 3.17 17.81
C LEU A 432 -7.99 2.70 19.24
N GLN A 433 -8.19 3.55 20.25
CA GLN A 433 -8.05 3.17 21.66
C GLN A 433 -8.97 2.00 22.05
N ALA A 434 -10.21 1.99 21.55
CA ALA A 434 -11.17 0.91 21.81
C ALA A 434 -10.75 -0.43 21.16
N LYS A 435 -10.01 -0.37 20.05
CA LYS A 435 -9.50 -1.55 19.33
C LYS A 435 -8.31 -2.16 20.05
N GLU A 436 -7.38 -1.34 20.57
CA GLU A 436 -6.25 -1.80 21.39
C GLU A 436 -6.73 -2.53 22.65
N ARG A 437 -7.77 -2.02 23.33
CA ARG A 437 -8.34 -2.67 24.53
C ARG A 437 -9.00 -4.03 24.28
N ARG A 438 -9.41 -4.32 23.04
CA ARG A 438 -10.02 -5.61 22.66
C ARG A 438 -8.99 -6.65 22.19
N SER A 439 -7.80 -6.23 21.75
CA SER A 439 -6.75 -7.12 21.23
C SER A 439 -5.78 -7.66 22.28
N THR A 440 -5.89 -7.25 23.55
CA THR A 440 -5.00 -7.65 24.65
C THR A 440 -5.16 -9.11 25.12
N ALA A 441 -5.94 -9.95 24.41
CA ALA A 441 -6.27 -11.29 24.87
C ALA A 441 -5.35 -12.43 24.35
N SER A 442 -4.54 -12.28 23.27
CA SER A 442 -3.78 -13.46 22.78
C SER A 442 -2.62 -13.24 21.79
N ALA A 443 -2.01 -12.06 21.65
CA ALA A 443 -0.87 -11.87 20.73
C ALA A 443 0.21 -10.95 21.34
N PRO A 444 1.50 -11.08 20.96
CA PRO A 444 2.53 -10.12 21.35
C PRO A 444 2.06 -8.72 20.93
N ALA A 445 2.04 -7.79 21.89
CA ALA A 445 1.41 -6.50 21.71
C ALA A 445 1.97 -5.80 20.45
N PRO A 446 1.12 -5.40 19.50
CA PRO A 446 1.58 -4.50 18.43
C PRO A 446 2.17 -3.24 19.08
N ARG A 447 3.20 -2.65 18.46
CA ARG A 447 3.79 -1.39 18.93
C ARG A 447 2.66 -0.41 19.30
N THR A 448 2.65 0.04 20.55
CA THR A 448 1.64 0.99 21.04
C THR A 448 1.73 2.25 20.21
N LEU A 449 0.64 2.59 19.50
CA LEU A 449 0.67 3.73 18.58
C LEU A 449 0.48 5.02 19.36
N GLU A 450 1.55 5.79 19.52
CA GLU A 450 1.51 7.11 20.16
C GLU A 450 1.82 8.21 19.14
N PRO A 451 0.94 9.22 18.96
CA PRO A 451 1.10 10.24 17.91
C PRO A 451 2.44 10.99 17.93
N CYS A 452 2.90 11.41 19.12
CA CYS A 452 4.16 12.15 19.25
C CYS A 452 5.38 11.27 18.99
N SER A 453 5.38 10.05 19.55
CA SER A 453 6.46 9.09 19.31
C SER A 453 6.58 8.74 17.83
N SER A 454 5.47 8.52 17.12
CA SER A 454 5.49 8.30 15.66
C SER A 454 6.03 9.50 14.87
N ALA A 455 5.73 10.73 15.28
CA ALA A 455 6.28 11.93 14.65
C ALA A 455 7.79 12.07 14.88
N VAL A 456 8.26 11.77 16.09
CA VAL A 456 9.70 11.77 16.43
C VAL A 456 10.43 10.68 15.67
N GLU A 457 9.89 9.47 15.58
CA GLU A 457 10.46 8.36 14.79
C GLU A 457 10.55 8.72 13.31
N ALA A 458 9.53 9.37 12.74
CA ALA A 458 9.56 9.86 11.37
C ALA A 458 10.64 10.93 11.15
N LEU A 459 10.82 11.87 12.09
CA LEU A 459 11.88 12.87 12.05
C LEU A 459 13.28 12.22 12.14
N GLN A 460 13.46 11.24 13.03
CA GLN A 460 14.71 10.47 13.13
C GLN A 460 15.01 9.72 11.83
N ALA A 461 14.03 9.01 11.27
CA ALA A 461 14.19 8.28 10.01
C ALA A 461 14.60 9.23 8.87
N MET A 462 13.98 10.41 8.80
CA MET A 462 14.32 11.45 7.84
C MET A 462 15.75 11.93 7.98
N LEU A 463 16.21 12.26 9.19
CA LEU A 463 17.60 12.67 9.44
C LEU A 463 18.60 11.58 9.07
N LEU A 464 18.31 10.33 9.43
CA LEU A 464 19.16 9.18 9.08
C LEU A 464 19.26 8.99 7.56
N ARG A 465 18.14 9.09 6.82
CA ARG A 465 18.13 8.96 5.36
C ARG A 465 18.75 10.15 4.65
N GLY A 466 18.56 11.35 5.19
CA GLY A 466 19.16 12.58 4.68
C GLY A 466 20.65 12.72 5.03
N GLY A 467 21.29 11.71 5.63
CA GLY A 467 22.72 11.71 5.92
C GLY A 467 23.12 12.61 7.09
N SER A 468 22.28 12.73 8.12
CA SER A 468 22.51 13.50 9.35
C SER A 468 22.59 12.56 10.57
N GLN A 469 23.40 11.50 10.45
CA GLN A 469 23.52 10.45 11.48
C GLN A 469 24.10 10.99 12.79
N ASP A 470 25.09 11.86 12.72
CA ASP A 470 25.73 12.48 13.90
C ASP A 470 24.76 13.35 14.69
N VAL A 471 23.81 14.02 14.01
CA VAL A 471 22.73 14.78 14.66
C VAL A 471 21.85 13.83 15.48
N VAL A 472 21.50 12.67 14.91
CA VAL A 472 20.65 11.68 15.57
C VAL A 472 21.35 11.07 16.79
N GLN A 473 22.64 10.78 16.67
CA GLN A 473 23.46 10.25 17.77
C GLN A 473 23.61 11.28 18.89
N CYS A 474 23.89 12.55 18.57
CA CYS A 474 23.98 13.63 19.54
C CYS A 474 22.66 13.80 20.31
N MET A 475 21.53 13.83 19.60
CA MET A 475 20.20 13.91 20.21
C MET A 475 19.87 12.72 21.12
N GLU A 476 20.36 11.52 20.81
CA GLU A 476 20.19 10.33 21.66
C GLU A 476 21.04 10.43 22.93
N LEU A 477 22.33 10.77 22.81
CA LEU A 477 23.25 10.90 23.93
C LEU A 477 22.83 11.99 24.93
N GLU A 478 22.22 13.05 24.42
CA GLU A 478 21.78 14.20 25.21
C GLU A 478 20.33 14.08 25.71
N GLY A 479 19.64 13.00 25.39
CA GLY A 479 18.24 12.79 25.75
C GLY A 479 17.26 13.75 25.04
N GLY A 480 17.70 14.41 23.98
CA GLY A 480 16.90 15.37 23.20
C GLY A 480 15.63 14.76 22.61
N TRP A 481 15.68 13.48 22.22
CA TRP A 481 14.51 12.77 21.70
C TRP A 481 13.40 12.58 22.74
N GLN A 482 13.73 12.33 24.01
CA GLN A 482 12.72 12.25 25.07
C GLN A 482 12.17 13.63 25.39
N LEU A 483 13.02 14.66 25.42
CA LEU A 483 12.62 16.05 25.70
C LEU A 483 11.59 16.55 24.68
N LEU A 484 11.80 16.28 23.38
CA LEU A 484 10.87 16.64 22.31
C LEU A 484 9.44 16.10 22.50
N ARG A 485 9.27 14.98 23.21
CA ARG A 485 7.98 14.31 23.40
C ARG A 485 7.15 14.88 24.56
N THR A 486 7.75 15.70 25.42
CA THR A 486 7.10 16.18 26.65
C THR A 486 6.78 17.66 26.56
N SER A 487 5.65 18.10 27.12
CA SER A 487 5.28 19.52 27.09
C SER A 487 6.27 20.42 27.82
N ALA A 488 6.84 19.95 28.94
CA ALA A 488 7.83 20.69 29.71
C ALA A 488 9.21 20.73 29.03
N GLY A 489 9.61 19.64 28.35
CA GLY A 489 10.92 19.51 27.72
C GLY A 489 10.96 19.93 26.25
N HIS A 490 9.83 20.22 25.60
CA HIS A 490 9.77 20.40 24.15
C HIS A 490 10.71 21.50 23.64
N GLU A 491 10.66 22.69 24.24
CA GLU A 491 11.52 23.82 23.84
C GLU A 491 13.01 23.51 23.97
N GLU A 492 13.41 22.85 25.06
CA GLU A 492 14.78 22.41 25.27
C GLU A 492 15.18 21.33 24.25
N GLY A 493 14.31 20.36 23.96
CA GLY A 493 14.54 19.36 22.92
C GLY A 493 14.72 19.97 21.53
N VAL A 494 13.98 21.05 21.22
CA VAL A 494 14.13 21.81 19.98
C VAL A 494 15.47 22.55 19.93
N ALA A 495 15.87 23.19 21.02
CA ALA A 495 17.18 23.85 21.12
C ALA A 495 18.33 22.83 20.94
N ARG A 496 18.25 21.67 21.59
CA ARG A 496 19.20 20.56 21.41
C ARG A 496 19.31 20.12 19.95
N LEU A 497 18.17 19.99 19.26
CA LEU A 497 18.15 19.64 17.84
C LEU A 497 18.79 20.71 16.96
N ALA A 498 18.52 22.00 17.24
CA ALA A 498 19.13 23.12 16.53
C ALA A 498 20.65 23.17 16.72
N SER A 499 21.12 23.00 17.97
CA SER A 499 22.54 22.94 18.31
C SER A 499 23.25 21.75 17.65
N ALA A 500 22.64 20.56 17.67
CA ALA A 500 23.15 19.39 16.98
C ALA A 500 23.21 19.60 15.45
N MET A 501 22.19 20.20 14.85
CA MET A 501 22.18 20.56 13.43
C MET A 501 23.26 21.59 13.08
N ALA A 502 23.48 22.60 13.93
CA ALA A 502 24.54 23.58 13.76
C ALA A 502 25.94 22.94 13.81
N LYS A 503 26.13 21.97 14.71
CA LYS A 503 27.41 21.27 14.89
C LYS A 503 27.72 20.26 13.79
N PHE A 504 26.72 19.51 13.31
CA PHE A 504 26.94 18.35 12.45
C PHE A 504 26.30 18.43 11.06
N ALA A 505 25.45 19.43 10.80
CA ALA A 505 24.69 19.55 9.55
C ALA A 505 24.66 20.97 9.00
N GLY A 506 25.67 21.79 9.29
CA GLY A 506 25.79 23.20 8.87
C GLY A 506 25.37 23.48 7.42
N PRO A 507 25.88 22.76 6.40
CA PRO A 507 25.52 23.01 5.00
C PRO A 507 24.01 22.88 4.67
N ARG A 508 23.22 22.22 5.52
CA ARG A 508 21.77 22.07 5.35
C ARG A 508 20.98 23.22 5.97
N LEU A 509 21.59 23.97 6.90
CA LEU A 509 20.91 25.02 7.67
C LEU A 509 20.29 26.13 6.83
N PRO A 510 20.90 26.66 5.75
CA PRO A 510 20.29 27.77 4.99
C PRO A 510 18.90 27.41 4.46
N LEU A 511 18.75 26.20 3.90
CA LEU A 511 17.46 25.73 3.36
C LEU A 511 16.48 25.33 4.46
N VAL A 512 16.97 24.74 5.56
CA VAL A 512 16.13 24.41 6.72
C VAL A 512 15.57 25.68 7.37
N MET A 513 16.41 26.71 7.53
CA MET A 513 16.01 28.01 8.03
C MET A 513 14.94 28.63 7.14
N ALA A 514 15.16 28.68 5.82
CA ALA A 514 14.19 29.23 4.89
C ALA A 514 12.82 28.52 4.98
N ALA A 515 12.83 27.18 5.14
CA ALA A 515 11.60 26.41 5.32
C ALA A 515 10.90 26.69 6.66
N LEU A 516 11.67 26.83 7.76
CA LEU A 516 11.12 27.13 9.09
C LEU A 516 10.60 28.56 9.23
N VAL A 517 11.22 29.54 8.57
CA VAL A 517 10.71 30.92 8.53
C VAL A 517 9.27 30.97 8.01
N GLY A 518 8.95 30.17 6.98
CA GLY A 518 7.59 30.05 6.47
C GLY A 518 6.55 29.53 7.47
N THR A 519 7.00 28.87 8.55
CA THR A 519 6.12 28.31 9.60
C THR A 519 5.90 29.26 10.80
N GLN A 520 6.65 30.37 10.88
CA GLN A 520 6.47 31.38 11.95
C GLN A 520 5.15 32.15 11.85
N GLY A 521 4.40 31.99 10.76
CA GLY A 521 3.02 32.49 10.60
C GLY A 521 1.93 31.49 10.98
N SER A 522 2.29 30.35 11.60
CA SER A 522 1.33 29.28 11.89
C SER A 522 0.20 29.74 12.83
N THR A 523 -1.01 29.25 12.56
CA THR A 523 -2.16 29.41 13.45
C THR A 523 -2.00 28.65 14.76
N TYR A 524 -1.15 27.61 14.79
CA TYR A 524 -0.87 26.83 15.99
C TYR A 524 0.27 27.47 16.78
N GLU A 525 -0.02 27.88 18.02
CA GLU A 525 0.97 28.52 18.91
C GLU A 525 2.25 27.68 19.07
N ILE A 526 2.10 26.38 19.37
CA ILE A 526 3.26 25.49 19.61
C ILE A 526 4.18 25.40 18.39
N GLN A 527 3.64 25.52 17.16
CA GLN A 527 4.45 25.54 15.95
C GLN A 527 5.31 26.80 15.86
N ARG A 528 4.73 27.97 16.18
CA ARG A 528 5.48 29.24 16.22
C ARG A 528 6.56 29.20 17.31
N VAL A 529 6.26 28.63 18.48
CA VAL A 529 7.22 28.42 19.58
C VAL A 529 8.39 27.56 19.09
N THR A 530 8.12 26.39 18.50
CA THR A 530 9.15 25.48 17.98
C THR A 530 10.03 26.13 16.92
N SER A 531 9.44 26.78 15.91
CA SER A 531 10.23 27.40 14.86
C SER A 531 11.09 28.54 15.39
N THR A 532 10.55 29.36 16.29
CA THR A 532 11.28 30.46 16.90
C THR A 532 12.40 29.92 17.79
N GLY A 533 12.15 28.91 18.61
CA GLY A 533 13.15 28.29 19.46
C GLY A 533 14.29 27.66 18.66
N PHE A 534 13.99 26.99 17.55
CA PHE A 534 15.01 26.43 16.67
C PHE A 534 15.89 27.53 16.06
N LEU A 535 15.29 28.57 15.48
CA LEU A 535 16.02 29.67 14.84
C LEU A 535 16.81 30.51 15.86
N ALA A 536 16.25 30.74 17.05
CA ALA A 536 16.90 31.45 18.14
C ALA A 536 18.16 30.71 18.65
N GLU A 537 18.11 29.39 18.72
CA GLU A 537 19.27 28.60 19.17
C GLU A 537 20.39 28.55 18.11
N LEU A 538 20.09 28.69 16.82
CA LEU A 538 21.14 28.78 15.79
C LEU A 538 22.09 29.96 16.03
N LEU A 539 21.59 31.09 16.55
CA LEU A 539 22.40 32.27 16.88
C LEU A 539 23.41 32.02 18.01
N ASN A 540 23.29 30.91 18.73
CA ASN A 540 24.23 30.49 19.77
C ASN A 540 25.51 29.85 19.18
N SER A 541 25.58 29.65 17.87
CA SER A 541 26.71 29.03 17.18
C SER A 541 27.30 29.96 16.11
N ASN A 542 28.62 30.02 16.02
CA ASN A 542 29.33 30.82 15.01
C ASN A 542 29.07 30.35 13.55
N VAL A 543 28.47 29.17 13.37
CA VAL A 543 28.13 28.64 12.04
C VAL A 543 27.23 29.59 11.24
N VAL A 544 26.43 30.43 11.92
CA VAL A 544 25.56 31.41 11.25
C VAL A 544 26.35 32.50 10.54
N ASN A 545 27.57 32.81 10.99
CA ASN A 545 28.46 33.73 10.29
C ASN A 545 29.09 33.06 9.07
N ASP A 546 29.60 31.83 9.25
CA ASP A 546 30.23 31.05 8.18
C ASP A 546 29.26 30.82 7.00
N LEU A 547 27.97 30.69 7.31
CA LEU A 547 26.90 30.46 6.34
C LEU A 547 26.18 31.75 5.90
N MET A 548 26.61 32.92 6.36
CA MET A 548 25.99 34.23 6.06
C MET A 548 24.49 34.29 6.40
N LEU A 549 24.09 33.66 7.50
CA LEU A 549 22.70 33.59 7.97
C LEU A 549 22.35 34.63 9.03
N LEU A 550 23.35 35.28 9.65
CA LEU A 550 23.16 36.17 10.80
C LEU A 550 22.07 37.22 10.56
N GLU A 551 22.23 38.09 9.57
CA GLU A 551 21.28 39.19 9.29
C GLU A 551 19.85 38.68 9.09
N SER A 552 19.70 37.61 8.29
CA SER A 552 18.39 37.05 8.02
C SER A 552 17.76 36.44 9.27
N LEU A 553 18.54 35.81 10.16
CA LEU A 553 18.02 35.32 11.45
C LEU A 553 17.60 36.47 12.36
N LEU A 554 18.38 37.54 12.43
CA LEU A 554 18.05 38.73 13.22
C LEU A 554 16.77 39.39 12.74
N ASP A 555 16.61 39.58 11.44
CA ASP A 555 15.41 40.15 10.85
C ASP A 555 14.17 39.29 11.13
N ASN A 556 14.28 37.96 10.95
CA ASN A 556 13.17 37.04 11.19
C ASN A 556 12.75 36.98 12.66
N LEU A 557 13.71 37.00 13.60
CA LEU A 557 13.41 37.03 15.04
C LEU A 557 12.84 38.41 15.45
N ALA A 558 13.44 39.50 14.97
CA ALA A 558 12.96 40.85 15.25
C ALA A 558 11.50 41.05 14.78
N ALA A 559 11.14 40.48 13.63
CA ALA A 559 9.77 40.49 13.11
C ALA A 559 8.75 39.76 14.02
N ARG A 560 9.19 39.01 15.03
CA ARG A 560 8.34 38.27 15.99
C ARG A 560 8.34 38.84 17.40
N GLN A 561 8.99 39.99 17.66
CA GLN A 561 9.01 40.65 18.98
C GLN A 561 7.61 41.02 19.51
N LYS A 562 6.60 41.12 18.63
CA LYS A 562 5.21 41.44 18.99
C LYS A 562 4.25 40.27 18.76
N ASP A 563 4.73 39.02 18.75
CA ASP A 563 3.86 37.84 18.63
C ASP A 563 2.87 37.80 19.81
N PRO A 564 1.60 37.38 19.61
CA PRO A 564 0.65 37.25 20.71
C PRO A 564 1.07 36.23 21.79
N CYS A 565 1.91 35.25 21.44
CA CYS A 565 2.40 34.25 22.39
C CYS A 565 3.62 34.75 23.16
N ALA A 566 3.52 34.80 24.50
CA ALA A 566 4.62 35.18 25.37
C ALA A 566 5.84 34.27 25.22
N SER A 567 5.67 32.95 25.01
CA SER A 567 6.79 32.03 24.78
C SER A 567 7.56 32.35 23.50
N VAL A 568 6.87 32.77 22.42
CA VAL A 568 7.52 33.21 21.18
C VAL A 568 8.34 34.48 21.45
N ARG A 569 7.75 35.49 22.09
CA ARG A 569 8.46 36.74 22.42
C ARG A 569 9.67 36.48 23.31
N ARG A 570 9.55 35.60 24.30
CA ARG A 570 10.66 35.15 25.15
C ARG A 570 11.78 34.52 24.31
N LEU A 571 11.46 33.56 23.44
CA LEU A 571 12.46 32.89 22.60
C LEU A 571 13.14 33.83 21.61
N VAL A 572 12.44 34.85 21.12
CA VAL A 572 13.05 35.93 20.32
C VAL A 572 14.14 36.64 21.11
N LEU A 573 13.84 37.07 22.35
CA LEU A 573 14.82 37.74 23.21
C LEU A 573 16.02 36.85 23.51
N ARG A 574 15.77 35.57 23.84
CA ARG A 574 16.81 34.56 24.04
C ARG A 574 17.71 34.44 22.81
N GLY A 575 17.12 34.36 21.61
CA GLY A 575 17.85 34.26 20.35
C GLY A 575 18.71 35.48 20.05
N LEU A 576 18.17 36.69 20.23
CA LEU A 576 18.92 37.92 20.07
C LEU A 576 20.09 38.02 21.06
N ALA A 577 19.88 37.56 22.30
CA ALA A 577 20.97 37.50 23.29
C ALA A 577 22.01 36.41 22.99
N ASN A 578 21.64 35.32 22.30
CA ASN A 578 22.56 34.25 21.94
C ASN A 578 23.70 34.70 21.01
N ILE A 579 23.55 35.84 20.31
CA ILE A 579 24.63 36.49 19.54
C ILE A 579 25.87 36.73 20.41
N ALA A 580 25.70 37.02 21.70
CA ALA A 580 26.81 37.19 22.64
C ALA A 580 27.74 35.97 22.69
N SER A 581 27.18 34.77 22.48
CA SER A 581 27.93 33.52 22.47
C SER A 581 28.33 33.09 21.07
N GLY A 582 27.42 33.16 20.10
CA GLY A 582 27.69 32.69 18.74
C GLY A 582 28.47 33.68 17.88
N SER A 583 28.38 34.98 18.14
CA SER A 583 28.95 36.04 17.30
C SER A 583 29.33 37.28 18.11
N PRO A 584 30.19 37.15 19.14
CA PRO A 584 30.50 38.24 20.07
C PRO A 584 31.00 39.51 19.37
N ASP A 585 31.84 39.35 18.33
CA ASP A 585 32.40 40.46 17.55
C ASP A 585 31.36 41.24 16.74
N LYS A 586 30.13 40.72 16.61
CA LYS A 586 29.02 41.36 15.90
C LYS A 586 28.05 42.08 16.83
N VAL A 587 28.15 41.87 18.14
CA VAL A 587 27.23 42.48 19.12
C VAL A 587 27.27 44.00 19.04
N GLN A 588 28.45 44.60 18.89
CA GLN A 588 28.59 46.06 18.76
C GLN A 588 27.89 46.59 17.50
N ALA A 589 28.02 45.91 16.36
CA ALA A 589 27.39 46.33 15.11
C ALA A 589 25.85 46.32 15.17
N HIS A 590 25.26 45.42 15.97
CA HIS A 590 23.82 45.30 16.16
C HIS A 590 23.33 45.89 17.49
N GLY A 591 24.19 46.55 18.25
CA GLY A 591 23.94 46.95 19.64
C GLY A 591 22.62 47.72 19.84
N PRO A 592 22.34 48.78 19.07
CA PRO A 592 21.10 49.53 19.18
C PRO A 592 19.84 48.68 18.96
N GLN A 593 19.86 47.76 18.01
CA GLN A 593 18.74 46.85 17.73
C GLN A 593 18.52 45.86 18.88
N LEU A 594 19.62 45.28 19.41
CA LEU A 594 19.57 44.33 20.51
C LEU A 594 19.08 44.99 21.80
N LEU A 595 19.57 46.19 22.13
CA LEU A 595 19.08 46.97 23.28
C LEU A 595 17.61 47.30 23.13
N THR A 596 17.18 47.77 21.96
CA THR A 596 15.76 48.09 21.72
C THR A 596 14.86 46.88 21.97
N ALA A 597 15.27 45.70 21.50
CA ALA A 597 14.53 44.47 21.70
C ALA A 597 14.42 44.08 23.19
N VAL A 598 15.55 44.09 23.90
CA VAL A 598 15.63 43.73 25.32
C VAL A 598 14.82 44.71 26.19
N LEU A 599 14.90 46.01 25.92
CA LEU A 599 14.08 47.01 26.61
C LEU A 599 12.60 46.80 26.34
N GLY A 600 12.23 46.51 25.08
CA GLY A 600 10.87 46.13 24.72
C GLY A 600 10.35 44.94 25.52
N GLY A 601 11.21 43.95 25.79
CA GLY A 601 10.90 42.80 26.64
C GLY A 601 10.69 43.15 28.13
N LEU A 602 11.49 44.08 28.68
CA LEU A 602 11.29 44.62 30.03
C LEU A 602 9.99 45.44 30.17
N ASP A 603 9.54 46.04 29.06
CA ASP A 603 8.34 46.83 28.96
C ASP A 603 7.09 46.01 28.54
N ASP A 604 7.21 44.69 28.42
CA ASP A 604 6.12 43.81 27.98
C ASP A 604 4.95 43.86 28.96
N ARG A 605 3.79 44.30 28.47
CA ARG A 605 2.58 44.49 29.28
C ARG A 605 1.72 43.23 29.36
N ASP A 606 1.94 42.27 28.46
CA ASP A 606 1.16 41.05 28.30
C ASP A 606 1.97 39.83 28.76
N ASP A 607 2.63 39.96 29.92
CA ASP A 607 3.51 38.97 30.54
C ASP A 607 3.07 38.65 31.99
N PRO A 608 1.98 37.89 32.19
CA PRO A 608 1.38 37.66 33.51
C PRO A 608 2.28 36.89 34.49
N HIS A 609 3.34 36.26 34.00
CA HIS A 609 4.31 35.50 34.81
C HIS A 609 5.72 36.08 34.75
N ASN A 610 5.89 37.27 34.18
CA ASN A 610 7.16 37.96 34.01
C ASN A 610 8.26 37.11 33.33
N LEU A 611 7.88 36.15 32.47
CA LEU A 611 8.81 35.24 31.81
C LEU A 611 9.56 35.93 30.66
N VAL A 612 8.91 36.86 29.97
CA VAL A 612 9.53 37.67 28.92
C VAL A 612 10.47 38.69 29.55
N ALA A 613 10.03 39.36 30.63
CA ALA A 613 10.87 40.29 31.37
C ALA A 613 12.10 39.61 31.99
N LEU A 614 11.95 38.40 32.54
CA LEU A 614 13.07 37.61 33.07
C LEU A 614 14.09 37.26 31.98
N GLU A 615 13.63 36.79 30.82
CA GLU A 615 14.53 36.49 29.70
C GLU A 615 15.19 37.76 29.16
N ALA A 616 14.49 38.90 29.15
CA ALA A 616 15.09 40.19 28.80
C ALA A 616 16.25 40.56 29.75
N MET A 617 16.08 40.37 31.06
CA MET A 617 17.15 40.60 32.04
C MET A 617 18.34 39.66 31.84
N VAL A 618 18.09 38.37 31.59
CA VAL A 618 19.13 37.38 31.28
C VAL A 618 19.87 37.77 29.98
N GLY A 619 19.12 38.18 28.96
CA GLY A 619 19.67 38.61 27.69
C GLY A 619 20.52 39.87 27.83
N LEU A 620 20.05 40.86 28.59
CA LEU A 620 20.82 42.06 28.92
C LEU A 620 22.14 41.67 29.58
N ALA A 621 22.09 40.83 30.62
CA ALA A 621 23.28 40.39 31.36
C ALA A 621 24.34 39.74 30.44
N ARG A 622 23.93 38.99 29.42
CA ARG A 622 24.85 38.40 28.44
C ARG A 622 25.44 39.41 27.47
N LEU A 623 24.69 40.47 27.14
CA LEU A 623 25.12 41.48 26.17
C LEU A 623 25.98 42.57 26.80
N LEU A 624 25.76 42.92 28.07
CA LEU A 624 26.37 44.07 28.76
C LEU A 624 27.89 44.18 28.55
N ASP A 625 28.61 43.07 28.71
CA ASP A 625 30.09 43.07 28.63
C ASP A 625 30.62 43.26 27.20
N LEU A 626 29.75 43.16 26.19
CA LEU A 626 30.10 43.23 24.77
C LEU A 626 29.63 44.52 24.09
N MET A 627 28.84 45.36 24.78
CA MET A 627 28.31 46.61 24.21
C MET A 627 29.21 47.81 24.53
N GLU A 628 29.13 48.85 23.70
CA GLU A 628 29.82 50.09 24.01
C GLU A 628 29.16 50.82 25.19
N PRO A 629 29.93 51.37 26.15
CA PRO A 629 29.37 52.13 27.27
C PRO A 629 28.47 53.29 26.83
N GLN A 630 28.75 53.89 25.68
CA GLN A 630 27.99 55.01 25.12
C GLN A 630 26.55 54.61 24.76
N ASP A 631 26.34 53.38 24.29
CA ASP A 631 25.01 52.85 23.96
C ASP A 631 24.24 52.43 25.22
N LEU A 632 24.94 52.02 26.27
CA LEU A 632 24.34 51.57 27.53
C LEU A 632 23.91 52.73 28.44
N HIS A 633 24.73 53.79 28.54
CA HIS A 633 24.51 54.91 29.46
C HIS A 633 23.10 55.53 29.42
N PRO A 634 22.49 55.79 28.25
CA PRO A 634 21.14 56.36 28.15
C PRO A 634 20.04 55.43 28.70
N VAL A 635 20.33 54.13 28.75
CA VAL A 635 19.34 53.07 28.95
C VAL A 635 19.33 52.57 30.40
N LEU A 636 20.46 52.67 31.09
CA LEU A 636 20.64 52.20 32.47
C LEU A 636 19.56 52.68 33.46
N PRO A 637 19.12 53.97 33.47
CA PRO A 637 18.08 54.41 34.39
C PRO A 637 16.74 53.69 34.16
N HIS A 638 16.38 53.45 32.90
CA HIS A 638 15.15 52.74 32.53
C HIS A 638 15.20 51.29 32.98
N VAL A 639 16.32 50.61 32.70
CA VAL A 639 16.58 49.24 33.15
C VAL A 639 16.47 49.14 34.67
N ALA A 640 17.13 50.03 35.41
CA ALA A 640 17.10 50.03 36.88
C ALA A 640 15.67 50.19 37.44
N ILE A 641 14.86 51.07 36.85
CA ILE A 641 13.45 51.25 37.23
C ILE A 641 12.63 49.99 36.96
N ARG A 642 12.84 49.35 35.81
CA ARG A 642 12.07 48.17 35.37
C ARG A 642 12.44 46.89 36.11
N ILE A 643 13.68 46.75 36.55
CA ILE A 643 14.14 45.56 37.29
C ILE A 643 13.83 45.67 38.79
N ARG A 644 13.75 46.88 39.35
CA ARG A 644 13.48 47.11 40.78
C ARG A 644 12.35 46.23 41.39
N PRO A 645 11.17 46.06 40.75
CA PRO A 645 10.10 45.24 41.31
C PRO A 645 10.46 43.77 41.57
N PHE A 646 11.49 43.24 40.90
CA PHE A 646 11.98 41.86 41.08
C PHE A 646 12.90 41.69 42.30
N PHE A 647 13.36 42.79 42.89
CA PHE A 647 14.17 42.80 44.12
C PHE A 647 13.38 43.24 45.35
N ASP A 648 12.26 43.96 45.15
CA ASP A 648 11.40 44.48 46.22
C ASP A 648 10.33 43.44 46.69
N SER A 649 10.31 42.24 46.08
CA SER A 649 9.47 41.08 46.44
C SER A 649 10.24 40.05 47.24
#